data_AF-A0A928EBB2-F1
#
_entry.id   AF-A0A928EBB2-F1
#
_cell.length_a   1.000
_cell.length_b   1.000
_cell.length_c   1.000
_cell.angle_alpha   90.00
_cell.angle_beta   90.00
_cell.angle_gamma   90.00
#
_symmetry.space_group_name_H-M   'P 1'
#
loop_
_entity.id
_entity.type
_entity.pdbx_description
1 polymer ?
#
loop_
_entity_poly.entity_id
_entity_poly.type
_entity_poly.pdbx_seq_one_letter_code
_entity_poly.pdbx_strand_id
1 'polypeptide(L)'
;MLLIRAENAWLRWRRAEKAQKKNREGPIMKPKVTEAFKTRLRTFGLGSSGAHAKHADTQKSEQSGALANHTWKNVTQAGICVLLVALLACAFAFGQSANAHADDSSSSTIPQVSPSQISLNETASYEKGEVVYSTLDSRGKLVATYVVNQFDIKTPGRVVDYGAYEVIKNLSTEDKLARLDGATVFDATDAGVFYYEGDSTSFDLPWDVSIEYWLDGEFYSNPADLGGKSGALEIKLTTSRNGNVNSAFYDCFLQQITFTLPGDLCTNIEADAGATIASAGKDRTIAFTALPGHDANCTVRCDVHDFEMDGIQIAALPYESAISMPDTSSVTSGFQQLVDAVGLLKGGAVDLSSGTEQLAYGTSQLSEGLSMLDTEQIKEYADGIADLIGFLPTMMEDEQITEDSLRRTAEQLNAIADLMDALNGLDDTTKQLIVDRMEAAGIHIDFEQAATALRIVSRTLGDNAAEIASMLEEFSDPERIAEIQDQVRELSNGVIELKNGVDQLADGAGQLADGMQAYSDGMNELYGGVSELPGRIASEISAMTSEFTFPTFVPQSFVDGRNSQMKSVQFVIESSGIKVPEAPADEGDDEEEKTGFLDRLIALFVPKANALEAYADETESQAKQVKILFTHDIHSYLEPTEGYVDGVVREHGGAARLATLIKENSDDATIYVDAGDFSQGTLFQAGYETDAYELRILGELGCVATTLGNHEWDHAGNGLATMLRSALASGSPLPKLVESNLDFSGELTDEQQNVQAAFDEYGVLPYTVVESGGLRIALFGLSGNSSISDSPTSGMKWINYVEAAKTTVAQIKENEEVDLIVCLSHSGTSGDGVNGEDIELAKAVPDIDFIVSGHSHTAYPEVVKVGDTYIGSAGEYLSNLGSITLKVSPDGTVTCASYKLIPIDESVEPDARIEAVIANYKNTIQQTYLAPYGASYDEVIAQSTFDFMPLSEMYATHQEYPMGDLIADSYIYEANEVGVDDIDVALVGLGTIRGSFFKGPITTADAFEICSLGVGGDGSAGHPIAVAYIMGEELKLMCELDASLGPMVSSIKMSYSGLEYTFNDKRAILDKVTDVHLLRPDGTKEEIKDDALYKVACNMYAANMLGMLNGLTNGMLKIEPKYEDGTPIEDFYSSVLTDENGREIKEWVAFRDYLTSFEPGDNGIPTIPSKYIGTQYRKVKVHIGGLKVLEDAGLTTIVLNIAGVLLIVIIALLGALGLRISRRRAAKRRAKAADMIPENAETVAEEPKERTWRW
;
A
#
# COMPACT_ATOMS: atom_id res chain seq x y z
N MET A 1 3.38 -33.27 -4.08
CA MET A 1 3.93 -34.64 -3.89
C MET A 1 5.41 -34.67 -3.48
N LEU A 2 6.31 -33.84 -4.03
CA LEU A 2 7.71 -33.74 -3.57
C LEU A 2 7.80 -33.15 -2.14
N LEU A 3 7.00 -32.14 -1.83
CA LEU A 3 6.86 -31.55 -0.48
C LEU A 3 6.40 -32.59 0.58
N ILE A 4 5.37 -33.37 0.28
CA ILE A 4 4.87 -34.44 1.17
C ILE A 4 5.94 -35.53 1.42
N ARG A 5 6.85 -35.78 0.46
CA ARG A 5 7.96 -36.72 0.62
C ARG A 5 9.12 -36.13 1.43
N ALA A 6 9.38 -34.82 1.33
CA ALA A 6 10.37 -34.12 2.15
C ALA A 6 9.92 -34.04 3.62
N GLU A 7 8.64 -33.75 3.86
CA GLU A 7 8.02 -33.70 5.18
C GLU A 7 8.04 -35.07 5.89
N ASN A 8 7.74 -36.14 5.15
CA ASN A 8 7.83 -37.51 5.68
C ASN A 8 9.27 -37.97 5.94
N ALA A 9 10.27 -37.43 5.23
CA ALA A 9 11.67 -37.69 5.49
C ALA A 9 12.16 -36.95 6.74
N TRP A 10 11.72 -35.69 6.93
CA TRP A 10 12.01 -34.88 8.10
C TRP A 10 11.41 -35.46 9.39
N LEU A 11 10.15 -35.92 9.36
CA LEU A 11 9.49 -36.58 10.50
C LEU A 11 10.16 -37.90 10.92
N ARG A 12 10.70 -38.66 9.96
CA ARG A 12 11.45 -39.90 10.25
C ARG A 12 12.82 -39.61 10.87
N TRP A 13 13.47 -38.54 10.45
CA TRP A 13 14.76 -38.12 10.99
C TRP A 13 14.64 -37.56 12.42
N ARG A 14 13.63 -36.73 12.71
CA ARG A 14 13.36 -36.19 14.05
C ARG A 14 13.06 -37.28 15.11
N ARG A 15 12.47 -38.41 14.68
CA ARG A 15 12.26 -39.59 15.54
C ARG A 15 13.55 -40.37 15.82
N ALA A 16 14.50 -40.37 14.88
CA ALA A 16 15.80 -41.03 15.06
C ALA A 16 16.72 -40.23 15.99
N GLU A 17 16.67 -38.89 15.92
CA GLU A 17 17.45 -38.00 16.78
C GLU A 17 17.03 -38.08 18.26
N LYS A 18 15.72 -38.12 18.54
CA LYS A 18 15.18 -38.34 19.90
C LYS A 18 15.61 -39.70 20.51
N ALA A 19 15.84 -40.72 19.68
CA ALA A 19 16.31 -42.03 20.15
C ALA A 19 17.83 -42.02 20.47
N GLN A 20 18.60 -41.14 19.83
CA GLN A 20 20.05 -41.05 20.01
C GLN A 20 20.45 -40.21 21.24
N LYS A 21 19.65 -39.21 21.62
CA LYS A 21 19.89 -38.38 22.83
C LYS A 21 19.71 -39.14 24.16
N LYS A 22 19.09 -40.33 24.17
CA LYS A 22 18.82 -41.09 25.40
C LYS A 22 19.98 -41.98 25.88
N ASN A 23 21.13 -42.01 25.18
CA ASN A 23 22.15 -43.04 25.40
C ASN A 23 23.59 -42.51 25.33
N ARG A 24 23.98 -41.58 26.22
CA ARG A 24 25.39 -41.23 26.47
C ARG A 24 25.64 -40.85 27.93
N GLU A 25 25.95 -41.84 28.76
CA GLU A 25 26.82 -41.69 29.93
C GLU A 25 28.15 -42.43 29.64
N GLY A 26 29.29 -41.74 29.73
CA GLY A 26 30.63 -42.34 29.62
C GLY A 26 31.69 -41.42 28.96
N PRO A 27 32.96 -41.39 29.41
CA PRO A 27 33.75 -40.15 29.43
C PRO A 27 34.69 -39.91 28.22
N ILE A 28 34.77 -38.62 27.89
CA ILE A 28 35.82 -37.77 27.29
C ILE A 28 37.09 -38.44 26.73
N MET A 29 37.33 -38.25 25.43
CA MET A 29 38.65 -37.97 24.84
C MET A 29 38.53 -37.09 23.59
N LYS A 30 39.36 -36.03 23.52
CA LYS A 30 39.45 -35.01 22.44
C LYS A 30 40.04 -35.58 21.12
N PRO A 31 39.80 -34.93 19.96
CA PRO A 31 39.92 -35.54 18.63
C PRO A 31 41.29 -35.34 17.97
N LYS A 32 41.70 -36.30 17.12
CA LYS A 32 42.64 -36.09 16.02
C LYS A 32 41.92 -36.31 14.69
N VAL A 33 41.95 -35.26 13.88
CA VAL A 33 41.42 -35.16 12.53
C VAL A 33 42.25 -36.01 11.56
N THR A 34 41.64 -36.31 10.41
CA THR A 34 42.22 -36.79 9.14
C THR A 34 42.44 -38.30 8.97
N GLU A 35 41.64 -38.88 8.05
CA GLU A 35 41.80 -40.17 7.32
C GLU A 35 40.62 -41.16 7.43
N ALA A 36 39.38 -40.70 7.15
CA ALA A 36 38.25 -41.63 6.91
C ALA A 36 37.31 -41.21 5.75
N PHE A 37 37.64 -40.18 4.97
CA PHE A 37 36.81 -39.75 3.83
C PHE A 37 37.42 -40.06 2.44
N LYS A 38 38.62 -40.67 2.38
CA LYS A 38 39.30 -41.00 1.10
C LYS A 38 39.04 -42.39 0.53
N THR A 39 38.20 -43.24 1.15
CA THR A 39 38.05 -44.65 0.73
C THR A 39 36.62 -45.06 0.36
N ARG A 40 35.85 -44.21 -0.34
CA ARG A 40 34.56 -44.65 -0.92
C ARG A 40 34.12 -44.04 -2.25
N LEU A 41 35.03 -43.49 -3.05
CA LEU A 41 34.73 -43.01 -4.42
C LEU A 41 35.77 -43.45 -5.47
N ARG A 42 36.22 -44.71 -5.42
CA ARG A 42 37.02 -45.34 -6.49
C ARG A 42 36.64 -46.80 -6.72
N THR A 43 35.55 -47.01 -7.46
CA THR A 43 35.18 -48.21 -8.25
C THR A 43 33.85 -47.86 -8.93
N PHE A 44 33.68 -47.68 -10.24
CA PHE A 44 34.32 -48.10 -11.50
C PHE A 44 34.01 -46.98 -12.52
N GLY A 45 34.81 -46.57 -13.51
CA GLY A 45 35.69 -47.32 -14.41
C GLY A 45 35.16 -47.18 -15.85
N LEU A 46 35.77 -46.31 -16.66
CA LEU A 46 35.47 -45.97 -18.07
C LEU A 46 35.48 -47.17 -19.04
N GLY A 47 34.77 -47.05 -20.16
CA GLY A 47 35.09 -47.79 -21.39
C GLY A 47 34.12 -47.57 -22.56
N SER A 48 34.60 -46.96 -23.65
CA SER A 48 33.96 -46.97 -24.98
C SER A 48 34.84 -47.72 -25.98
N SER A 49 34.32 -48.79 -26.61
CA SER A 49 34.51 -49.17 -28.03
C SER A 49 34.15 -50.66 -28.22
N GLY A 50 33.41 -51.00 -29.28
CA GLY A 50 33.36 -52.38 -29.77
C GLY A 50 32.03 -52.82 -30.39
N ALA A 51 32.05 -52.99 -31.71
CA ALA A 51 30.97 -53.39 -32.61
C ALA A 51 30.24 -54.72 -32.30
N HIS A 52 29.11 -54.84 -33.00
CA HIS A 52 28.49 -56.05 -33.55
C HIS A 52 27.46 -56.86 -32.72
N ALA A 53 26.22 -56.74 -33.21
CA ALA A 53 25.48 -57.80 -33.91
C ALA A 53 24.38 -58.56 -33.15
N LYS A 54 23.18 -58.41 -33.75
CA LYS A 54 22.18 -59.43 -34.14
C LYS A 54 21.03 -59.78 -33.19
N HIS A 55 19.83 -59.59 -33.77
CA HIS A 55 18.64 -60.46 -33.83
C HIS A 55 18.00 -60.90 -32.49
N ALA A 56 16.69 -61.03 -32.34
CA ALA A 56 15.54 -61.13 -33.25
C ALA A 56 14.27 -60.83 -32.42
N ASP A 57 13.25 -60.18 -32.99
CA ASP A 57 11.95 -60.78 -33.40
C ASP A 57 11.16 -61.48 -32.26
N THR A 58 9.86 -61.29 -32.02
CA THR A 58 8.77 -60.60 -32.75
C THR A 58 7.50 -60.66 -31.87
N GLN A 59 6.66 -59.62 -31.95
CA GLN A 59 5.18 -59.62 -32.11
C GLN A 59 4.32 -60.70 -31.42
N LYS A 60 3.27 -60.40 -30.65
CA LYS A 60 1.94 -59.81 -30.96
C LYS A 60 1.12 -60.01 -29.65
N SER A 61 0.01 -59.37 -29.28
CA SER A 61 -1.03 -58.56 -29.93
C SER A 61 -1.89 -57.93 -28.82
N GLU A 62 -2.35 -56.71 -29.08
CA GLU A 62 -3.67 -56.13 -28.80
C GLU A 62 -4.49 -56.45 -27.53
N GLN A 63 -4.82 -55.31 -26.89
CA GLN A 63 -6.07 -54.91 -26.25
C GLN A 63 -6.31 -55.15 -24.76
N SER A 64 -6.38 -54.00 -24.08
CA SER A 64 -6.99 -53.64 -22.79
C SER A 64 -6.11 -53.71 -21.53
N GLY A 65 -6.08 -52.60 -20.79
CA GLY A 65 -5.33 -52.39 -19.54
C GLY A 65 -4.35 -51.21 -19.67
N ALA A 66 -4.80 -49.95 -19.61
CA ALA A 66 -5.09 -49.20 -18.38
C ALA A 66 -3.96 -49.31 -17.32
N LEU A 67 -3.40 -48.15 -16.98
CA LEU A 67 -2.34 -47.88 -15.99
C LEU A 67 -0.92 -48.39 -16.33
N ALA A 68 -0.17 -47.58 -17.07
CA ALA A 68 1.22 -47.17 -16.75
C ALA A 68 1.91 -46.58 -17.99
N ASN A 69 1.72 -45.28 -18.27
CA ASN A 69 2.64 -44.46 -19.07
C ASN A 69 2.32 -42.96 -18.98
N HIS A 70 2.14 -42.44 -17.77
CA HIS A 70 2.14 -41.00 -17.50
C HIS A 70 3.19 -40.71 -16.44
N THR A 71 4.44 -40.47 -16.86
CA THR A 71 5.46 -39.79 -16.03
C THR A 71 6.62 -39.21 -16.83
N TRP A 72 6.73 -39.44 -18.14
CA TRP A 72 7.92 -39.03 -18.93
C TRP A 72 7.63 -38.12 -20.15
N LYS A 73 6.47 -37.45 -20.22
CA LYS A 73 6.17 -36.41 -21.24
C LYS A 73 5.95 -34.99 -20.72
N ASN A 74 5.85 -34.77 -19.41
CA ASN A 74 5.53 -33.44 -18.85
C ASN A 74 6.76 -32.59 -18.46
N VAL A 75 7.99 -33.05 -18.71
CA VAL A 75 9.22 -32.30 -18.39
C VAL A 75 9.84 -31.60 -19.61
N THR A 76 9.37 -31.88 -20.83
CA THR A 76 9.92 -31.32 -22.07
C THR A 76 9.03 -30.29 -22.78
N GLN A 77 7.82 -29.99 -22.27
CA GLN A 77 6.90 -29.02 -22.87
C GLN A 77 6.82 -27.66 -22.15
N ALA A 78 7.36 -27.55 -20.93
CA ALA A 78 7.43 -26.29 -20.19
C ALA A 78 8.60 -25.37 -20.64
N GLY A 79 9.58 -25.89 -21.37
CA GLY A 79 10.77 -25.13 -21.79
C GLY A 79 10.70 -24.43 -23.15
N ILE A 80 9.59 -24.57 -23.89
CA ILE A 80 9.47 -24.04 -25.27
C ILE A 80 8.59 -22.78 -25.36
N CYS A 81 7.72 -22.50 -24.39
CA CYS A 81 6.87 -21.29 -24.42
C CYS A 81 7.60 -20.00 -24.00
N VAL A 82 8.67 -20.09 -23.20
CA VAL A 82 9.40 -18.89 -22.71
C VAL A 82 10.29 -18.26 -23.81
N LEU A 83 10.61 -19.01 -24.88
CA LEU A 83 11.52 -18.55 -25.95
C LEU A 83 10.81 -17.98 -27.20
N LEU A 84 9.48 -18.08 -27.29
CA LEU A 84 8.69 -17.56 -28.41
C LEU A 84 8.05 -16.18 -28.14
N VAL A 85 7.93 -15.78 -26.86
CA VAL A 85 7.41 -14.46 -26.49
C VAL A 85 8.47 -13.35 -26.61
N ALA A 86 9.76 -13.70 -26.51
CA ALA A 86 10.87 -12.74 -26.62
C ALA A 86 11.27 -12.35 -28.06
N LEU A 87 10.58 -12.84 -29.10
CA LEU A 87 10.96 -12.60 -30.51
C LEU A 87 9.93 -11.82 -31.35
N LEU A 88 8.78 -11.43 -30.77
CA LEU A 88 7.75 -10.65 -31.46
C LEU A 88 7.64 -9.17 -31.04
N ALA A 89 8.39 -8.73 -30.02
CA ALA A 89 8.37 -7.35 -29.53
C ALA A 89 9.54 -6.48 -30.05
N CYS A 90 9.94 -6.65 -31.32
CA CYS A 90 10.97 -5.82 -31.96
C CYS A 90 10.58 -5.31 -33.36
N ALA A 91 9.29 -5.27 -33.70
CA ALA A 91 8.84 -4.62 -34.92
C ALA A 91 7.61 -3.76 -34.63
N PHE A 92 7.88 -2.44 -34.58
CA PHE A 92 7.04 -1.31 -35.00
C PHE A 92 7.01 -0.17 -33.97
N ALA A 93 8.11 0.59 -33.97
CA ALA A 93 8.08 2.02 -33.70
C ALA A 93 8.86 2.70 -34.84
N PHE A 94 8.15 3.28 -35.81
CA PHE A 94 8.57 4.41 -36.66
C PHE A 94 7.42 4.80 -37.61
N GLY A 95 6.94 6.04 -37.53
CA GLY A 95 6.07 6.64 -38.54
C GLY A 95 5.21 7.80 -38.04
N GLN A 96 5.76 9.02 -38.05
CA GLN A 96 5.06 10.28 -37.79
C GLN A 96 4.16 10.75 -38.96
N SER A 97 3.14 11.55 -38.58
CA SER A 97 2.65 12.83 -39.14
C SER A 97 2.15 12.98 -40.61
N ALA A 98 0.94 13.56 -40.75
CA ALA A 98 0.68 14.92 -41.31
C ALA A 98 -0.55 15.07 -42.24
N ASN A 99 -1.38 16.09 -41.94
CA ASN A 99 -2.18 17.00 -42.82
C ASN A 99 -3.30 16.45 -43.73
N ALA A 100 -4.33 17.19 -44.15
CA ALA A 100 -4.99 18.47 -43.81
C ALA A 100 -6.14 18.70 -44.83
N HIS A 101 -7.12 19.56 -44.50
CA HIS A 101 -8.04 20.31 -45.40
C HIS A 101 -9.03 19.54 -46.30
N ALA A 102 -10.18 20.07 -46.73
CA ALA A 102 -11.07 21.20 -46.44
C ALA A 102 -12.25 21.09 -47.45
N ASP A 103 -13.29 21.91 -47.23
CA ASP A 103 -14.26 22.44 -48.23
C ASP A 103 -15.38 21.52 -48.77
N ASP A 104 -16.58 22.00 -49.12
CA ASP A 104 -17.33 23.25 -48.89
C ASP A 104 -18.74 23.08 -49.50
N SER A 105 -19.72 23.83 -48.99
CA SER A 105 -20.93 24.36 -49.65
C SER A 105 -22.04 23.44 -50.23
N SER A 106 -23.29 23.73 -49.89
CA SER A 106 -24.17 24.56 -50.76
C SER A 106 -25.60 24.73 -50.22
N SER A 107 -26.11 25.92 -50.50
CA SER A 107 -27.37 26.54 -50.10
C SER A 107 -28.62 26.10 -50.87
N SER A 108 -29.81 26.25 -50.29
CA SER A 108 -30.99 26.74 -51.04
C SER A 108 -32.08 27.35 -50.15
N THR A 109 -32.66 28.46 -50.63
CA THR A 109 -33.56 29.43 -50.00
C THR A 109 -35.05 29.27 -50.38
N ILE A 110 -35.96 29.56 -49.42
CA ILE A 110 -37.27 30.32 -49.48
C ILE A 110 -38.49 29.58 -50.12
N PRO A 111 -39.77 29.66 -49.60
CA PRO A 111 -40.47 30.86 -49.05
C PRO A 111 -41.35 30.72 -47.78
N GLN A 112 -41.59 31.90 -47.18
CA GLN A 112 -42.59 32.15 -46.13
C GLN A 112 -44.04 32.15 -46.61
N VAL A 113 -44.98 31.74 -45.72
CA VAL A 113 -46.32 32.34 -45.56
C VAL A 113 -46.74 32.25 -44.07
N SER A 114 -47.18 33.36 -43.47
CA SER A 114 -47.87 33.41 -42.16
C SER A 114 -49.39 33.28 -42.33
N PRO A 115 -50.13 32.74 -41.34
CA PRO A 115 -50.99 33.63 -40.54
C PRO A 115 -51.20 33.22 -39.06
N SER A 116 -50.77 34.11 -38.16
CA SER A 116 -51.48 34.65 -36.98
C SER A 116 -52.55 33.87 -36.19
N GLN A 117 -52.36 33.90 -34.84
CA GLN A 117 -53.28 33.71 -33.68
C GLN A 117 -53.53 32.24 -33.27
N ILE A 118 -53.33 31.72 -32.04
CA ILE A 118 -53.39 32.24 -30.64
C ILE A 118 -52.40 31.43 -29.75
N SER A 119 -52.09 32.02 -28.58
CA SER A 119 -51.10 31.74 -27.53
C SER A 119 -51.10 30.38 -26.82
N LEU A 120 -49.92 29.74 -26.79
CA LEU A 120 -49.15 29.27 -25.63
C LEU A 120 -47.69 29.17 -26.12
N ASN A 121 -46.77 29.97 -25.57
CA ASN A 121 -45.39 30.09 -26.10
C ASN A 121 -44.36 29.25 -25.33
N GLU A 122 -44.78 28.43 -24.37
CA GLU A 122 -43.88 27.60 -23.56
C GLU A 122 -43.92 26.15 -24.04
N THR A 123 -42.74 25.56 -24.19
CA THR A 123 -42.55 24.16 -24.59
C THR A 123 -42.82 23.29 -23.37
N ALA A 124 -43.59 22.21 -23.52
CA ALA A 124 -43.83 21.27 -22.44
C ALA A 124 -42.51 20.62 -21.99
N SER A 125 -42.34 20.40 -20.69
CA SER A 125 -41.33 19.48 -20.16
C SER A 125 -41.97 18.11 -19.99
N TYR A 126 -41.36 17.07 -20.55
CA TYR A 126 -41.90 15.72 -20.48
C TYR A 126 -40.81 14.67 -20.56
N GLU A 127 -41.16 13.45 -20.18
CA GLU A 127 -40.38 12.26 -20.52
C GLU A 127 -41.15 11.46 -21.56
N LYS A 128 -40.50 11.10 -22.67
CA LYS A 128 -41.10 10.34 -23.76
C LYS A 128 -40.72 8.86 -23.67
N GLY A 129 -41.73 8.00 -23.63
CA GLY A 129 -41.60 6.57 -23.90
C GLY A 129 -42.11 6.24 -25.30
N GLU A 130 -41.46 5.30 -25.97
CA GLU A 130 -41.94 4.73 -27.23
C GLU A 130 -42.11 3.22 -27.10
N VAL A 131 -43.30 2.72 -27.44
CA VAL A 131 -43.53 1.28 -27.60
C VAL A 131 -43.84 1.02 -29.07
N VAL A 132 -42.93 0.30 -29.72
CA VAL A 132 -42.99 -0.01 -31.15
C VAL A 132 -43.63 -1.39 -31.30
N TYR A 133 -44.83 -1.41 -31.86
CA TYR A 133 -45.56 -2.63 -32.18
C TYR A 133 -45.37 -2.98 -33.64
N SER A 134 -45.01 -4.23 -33.94
CA SER A 134 -44.84 -4.69 -35.31
C SER A 134 -45.46 -6.06 -35.55
N THR A 135 -46.12 -6.21 -36.68
CA THR A 135 -46.71 -7.47 -37.11
C THR A 135 -45.90 -8.05 -38.26
N LEU A 136 -45.52 -9.31 -38.15
CA LEU A 136 -44.83 -10.07 -39.19
C LEU A 136 -45.77 -11.08 -39.85
N ASP A 137 -45.51 -11.44 -41.10
CA ASP A 137 -46.13 -12.61 -41.72
C ASP A 137 -45.54 -13.90 -41.11
N SER A 138 -46.11 -15.05 -41.46
CA SER A 138 -45.66 -16.34 -40.92
C SER A 138 -44.25 -16.75 -41.37
N ARG A 139 -43.51 -15.93 -42.13
CA ARG A 139 -42.09 -16.17 -42.48
C ARG A 139 -41.16 -15.16 -41.81
N GLY A 140 -41.69 -14.25 -41.00
CA GLY A 140 -40.92 -13.18 -40.36
C GLY A 140 -40.83 -11.89 -41.17
N LYS A 141 -41.53 -11.78 -42.31
CA LYS A 141 -41.51 -10.54 -43.10
C LYS A 141 -42.43 -9.48 -42.47
N LEU A 142 -41.93 -8.27 -42.28
CA LEU A 142 -42.70 -7.14 -41.77
C LEU A 142 -43.96 -6.86 -42.62
N VAL A 143 -45.11 -6.76 -41.95
CA VAL A 143 -46.43 -6.44 -42.53
C VAL A 143 -46.85 -5.02 -42.19
N ALA A 144 -46.78 -4.66 -40.90
CA ALA A 144 -47.16 -3.34 -40.40
C ALA A 144 -46.40 -3.00 -39.11
N THR A 145 -46.19 -1.70 -38.89
CA THR A 145 -45.62 -1.15 -37.66
C THR A 145 -46.45 0.04 -37.21
N TYR A 146 -46.73 0.12 -35.91
CA TYR A 146 -47.28 1.30 -35.27
C TYR A 146 -46.52 1.60 -34.00
N VAL A 147 -46.43 2.88 -33.64
CA VAL A 147 -45.69 3.34 -32.46
C VAL A 147 -46.66 4.04 -31.53
N VAL A 148 -46.74 3.55 -30.30
CA VAL A 148 -47.45 4.23 -29.22
C VAL A 148 -46.45 5.15 -28.54
N ASN A 149 -46.68 6.45 -28.68
CA ASN A 149 -45.89 7.48 -28.02
C ASN A 149 -46.56 7.83 -26.69
N GLN A 150 -45.82 7.64 -25.60
CA GLN A 150 -46.22 8.00 -24.25
C GLN A 150 -45.45 9.24 -23.82
N PHE A 151 -46.14 10.29 -23.41
CA PHE A 151 -45.54 11.50 -22.84
C PHE A 151 -45.97 11.62 -21.39
N ASP A 152 -45.01 11.54 -20.49
CA ASP A 152 -45.21 11.90 -19.08
C ASP A 152 -44.95 13.40 -18.95
N ILE A 153 -46.00 14.20 -19.18
CA ILE A 153 -45.94 15.66 -19.17
C ILE A 153 -45.71 16.13 -17.73
N LYS A 154 -44.52 16.66 -17.46
CA LYS A 154 -44.12 17.24 -16.18
C LYS A 154 -44.64 18.68 -16.06
N THR A 155 -44.50 19.45 -17.15
CA THR A 155 -44.99 20.83 -17.21
C THR A 155 -45.87 21.01 -18.44
N PRO A 156 -47.13 21.50 -18.28
CA PRO A 156 -48.00 21.84 -19.39
C PRO A 156 -47.32 22.79 -20.39
N GLY A 157 -47.61 22.62 -21.66
CA GLY A 157 -46.99 23.41 -22.72
C GLY A 157 -47.17 22.75 -24.09
N ARG A 158 -46.57 23.34 -25.11
CA ARG A 158 -46.58 22.76 -26.45
C ARG A 158 -45.63 21.58 -26.55
N VAL A 159 -46.13 20.42 -26.95
CA VAL A 159 -45.34 19.26 -27.32
C VAL A 159 -45.15 19.27 -28.84
N VAL A 160 -43.91 19.06 -29.28
CA VAL A 160 -43.56 18.86 -30.68
C VAL A 160 -42.87 17.52 -30.77
N ASP A 161 -43.55 16.55 -31.37
CA ASP A 161 -43.04 15.20 -31.52
C ASP A 161 -42.79 14.88 -32.99
N TYR A 162 -41.55 14.57 -33.33
CA TYR A 162 -41.16 14.27 -34.71
C TYR A 162 -41.35 12.79 -35.00
N GLY A 163 -42.01 12.47 -36.12
CA GLY A 163 -42.18 11.08 -36.54
C GLY A 163 -42.80 10.97 -37.93
N ALA A 164 -42.26 10.06 -38.75
CA ALA A 164 -42.72 9.81 -40.11
C ALA A 164 -43.94 8.87 -40.16
N TYR A 165 -45.00 9.22 -39.45
CA TYR A 165 -46.27 8.50 -39.47
C TYR A 165 -47.06 8.76 -40.76
N GLU A 166 -47.92 7.84 -41.18
CA GLU A 166 -48.92 8.05 -42.23
C GLU A 166 -50.26 8.47 -41.62
N VAL A 167 -50.64 7.82 -40.53
CA VAL A 167 -51.86 8.09 -39.76
C VAL A 167 -51.48 8.30 -38.29
N ILE A 168 -52.12 9.26 -37.63
CA ILE A 168 -51.98 9.48 -36.19
C ILE A 168 -53.36 9.40 -35.53
N LYS A 169 -53.42 8.74 -34.39
CA LYS A 169 -54.63 8.53 -33.61
C LYS A 169 -54.37 8.92 -32.15
N ASN A 170 -55.11 9.89 -31.66
CA ASN A 170 -55.07 10.27 -30.26
C ASN A 170 -55.70 9.15 -29.43
N LEU A 171 -54.99 8.65 -28.42
CA LEU A 171 -55.48 7.63 -27.49
C LEU A 171 -55.88 8.22 -26.13
N SER A 172 -55.54 9.48 -25.88
CA SER A 172 -55.79 10.17 -24.61
C SER A 172 -57.01 11.08 -24.61
N THR A 173 -57.33 11.73 -25.74
CA THR A 173 -58.52 12.60 -25.86
C THR A 173 -59.25 12.39 -27.18
N GLU A 174 -60.47 12.92 -27.30
CA GLU A 174 -61.24 12.92 -28.56
C GLU A 174 -60.73 13.96 -29.58
N ASP A 175 -59.77 14.79 -29.20
CA ASP A 175 -59.24 15.86 -30.05
C ASP A 175 -58.36 15.30 -31.17
N LYS A 176 -58.48 15.91 -32.36
CA LYS A 176 -57.59 15.60 -33.48
C LYS A 176 -56.24 16.30 -33.28
N LEU A 177 -55.17 15.53 -33.39
CA LEU A 177 -53.80 16.05 -33.33
C LEU A 177 -53.43 16.76 -34.64
N ALA A 178 -52.77 17.91 -34.52
CA ALA A 178 -52.29 18.67 -35.66
C ALA A 178 -50.92 18.15 -36.11
N ARG A 179 -50.65 18.26 -37.41
CA ARG A 179 -49.35 17.90 -37.98
C ARG A 179 -48.76 19.07 -38.75
N LEU A 180 -47.55 19.48 -38.38
CA LEU A 180 -46.85 20.63 -38.95
C LEU A 180 -45.41 20.20 -39.28
N ASP A 181 -45.00 20.38 -40.54
CA ASP A 181 -43.63 20.09 -41.01
C ASP A 181 -43.06 18.71 -40.59
N GLY A 182 -43.93 17.68 -40.60
CA GLY A 182 -43.57 16.31 -40.24
C GLY A 182 -43.56 16.00 -38.74
N ALA A 183 -43.92 16.97 -37.88
CA ALA A 183 -44.11 16.77 -36.44
C ALA A 183 -45.59 16.75 -36.05
N THR A 184 -45.93 15.90 -35.10
CA THR A 184 -47.19 15.96 -34.37
C THR A 184 -47.07 17.06 -33.32
N VAL A 185 -47.97 18.03 -33.35
CA VAL A 185 -47.95 19.19 -32.46
C VAL A 185 -49.27 19.27 -31.70
N PHE A 186 -49.19 19.32 -30.38
CA PHE A 186 -50.35 19.53 -29.52
C PHE A 186 -49.98 20.32 -28.28
N ASP A 187 -50.95 21.00 -27.71
CA ASP A 187 -50.79 21.75 -26.47
C ASP A 187 -51.25 20.85 -25.31
N ALA A 188 -50.30 20.36 -24.52
CA ALA A 188 -50.60 19.63 -23.29
C ALA A 188 -51.04 20.64 -22.23
N THR A 189 -52.35 20.68 -21.95
CA THR A 189 -52.93 21.67 -21.03
C THR A 189 -52.74 21.34 -19.56
N ASP A 190 -52.44 20.08 -19.25
CA ASP A 190 -52.31 19.56 -17.89
C ASP A 190 -51.11 18.61 -17.78
N ALA A 191 -50.52 18.51 -16.60
CA ALA A 191 -49.50 17.51 -16.28
C ALA A 191 -50.15 16.13 -16.14
N GLY A 192 -49.46 15.09 -16.60
CA GLY A 192 -49.99 13.73 -16.65
C GLY A 192 -49.56 12.98 -17.90
N VAL A 193 -50.11 11.78 -18.09
CA VAL A 193 -49.69 10.91 -19.19
C VAL A 193 -50.57 11.12 -20.42
N PHE A 194 -49.95 11.45 -21.54
CA PHE A 194 -50.58 11.59 -22.84
C PHE A 194 -50.10 10.47 -23.78
N TYR A 195 -51.03 9.85 -24.51
CA TYR A 195 -50.78 8.76 -25.43
C TYR A 195 -51.34 9.09 -26.81
N TYR A 196 -50.53 8.85 -27.82
CA TYR A 196 -51.04 8.77 -29.19
C TYR A 196 -50.31 7.68 -29.98
N GLU A 197 -51.02 7.11 -30.94
CA GLU A 197 -50.54 6.08 -31.84
C GLU A 197 -50.21 6.71 -33.20
N GLY A 198 -49.05 6.35 -33.75
CA GLY A 198 -48.65 6.71 -35.09
C GLY A 198 -48.37 5.47 -35.93
N ASP A 199 -49.13 5.28 -37.00
CA ASP A 199 -48.96 4.17 -37.94
C ASP A 199 -47.94 4.55 -39.02
N SER A 200 -47.09 3.62 -39.44
CA SER A 200 -46.27 3.82 -40.63
C SER A 200 -45.86 2.50 -41.26
N THR A 201 -45.83 2.47 -42.60
CA THR A 201 -45.29 1.32 -43.35
C THR A 201 -43.79 1.45 -43.63
N SER A 202 -43.15 2.55 -43.23
CA SER A 202 -41.77 2.89 -43.60
C SER A 202 -40.72 2.67 -42.52
N PHE A 203 -41.07 2.07 -41.37
CA PHE A 203 -40.11 1.78 -40.30
C PHE A 203 -39.48 0.40 -40.48
N ASP A 204 -38.16 0.36 -40.58
CA ASP A 204 -37.39 -0.88 -40.51
C ASP A 204 -37.17 -1.27 -39.04
N LEU A 205 -37.25 -2.57 -38.73
CA LEU A 205 -36.95 -3.10 -37.38
C LEU A 205 -35.45 -3.25 -37.15
N PRO A 206 -34.94 -3.12 -35.89
CA PRO A 206 -33.52 -3.35 -35.58
C PRO A 206 -33.02 -4.77 -35.88
N TRP A 207 -33.93 -5.73 -36.04
CA TRP A 207 -33.66 -7.12 -36.33
C TRP A 207 -34.31 -7.57 -37.64
N ASP A 208 -33.53 -8.25 -38.48
CA ASP A 208 -34.04 -9.06 -39.58
C ASP A 208 -34.53 -10.40 -39.01
N VAL A 209 -35.83 -10.67 -39.15
CA VAL A 209 -36.48 -11.89 -38.61
C VAL A 209 -36.79 -12.86 -39.75
N SER A 210 -36.41 -14.13 -39.57
CA SER A 210 -36.73 -15.23 -40.49
C SER A 210 -37.35 -16.39 -39.73
N ILE A 211 -38.47 -16.91 -40.23
CA ILE A 211 -39.17 -18.06 -39.63
C ILE A 211 -39.36 -19.13 -40.71
N GLU A 212 -38.83 -20.32 -40.43
CA GLU A 212 -38.84 -21.47 -41.32
C GLU A 212 -39.55 -22.65 -40.66
N TYR A 213 -40.29 -23.43 -41.45
CA TYR A 213 -41.10 -24.56 -40.97
C TYR A 213 -40.80 -25.82 -41.80
N TRP A 214 -40.66 -26.96 -41.13
CA TRP A 214 -40.51 -28.26 -41.75
C TRP A 214 -41.49 -29.25 -41.13
N LEU A 215 -42.19 -30.03 -41.95
CA LEU A 215 -43.04 -31.13 -41.50
C LEU A 215 -42.50 -32.43 -42.08
N ASP A 216 -42.23 -33.42 -41.23
CA ASP A 216 -41.62 -34.70 -41.60
C ASP A 216 -40.30 -34.56 -42.39
N GLY A 217 -39.56 -33.49 -42.11
CA GLY A 217 -38.29 -33.14 -42.78
C GLY A 217 -38.44 -32.44 -44.15
N GLU A 218 -39.66 -32.19 -44.63
CA GLU A 218 -39.90 -31.37 -45.82
C GLU A 218 -40.08 -29.90 -45.45
N PHE A 219 -39.35 -29.00 -46.14
CA PHE A 219 -39.45 -27.55 -45.95
C PHE A 219 -40.74 -26.99 -46.56
N TYR A 220 -41.46 -26.15 -45.81
CA TYR A 220 -42.69 -25.49 -46.25
C TYR A 220 -42.42 -24.03 -46.60
N SER A 221 -42.38 -23.72 -47.91
CA SER A 221 -42.19 -22.35 -48.41
C SER A 221 -43.39 -21.43 -48.20
N ASN A 222 -44.58 -22.00 -47.94
CA ASN A 222 -45.81 -21.28 -47.59
C ASN A 222 -46.39 -21.86 -46.29
N PRO A 223 -46.06 -21.28 -45.12
CA PRO A 223 -46.44 -21.85 -43.82
C PRO A 223 -47.95 -21.96 -43.60
N ALA A 224 -48.78 -21.17 -44.28
CA ALA A 224 -50.24 -21.26 -44.19
C ALA A 224 -50.79 -22.65 -44.60
N ASP A 225 -50.06 -23.37 -45.46
CA ASP A 225 -50.44 -24.72 -45.91
C ASP A 225 -50.25 -25.78 -44.81
N LEU A 226 -49.64 -25.44 -43.67
CA LEU A 226 -49.48 -26.32 -42.51
C LEU A 226 -50.75 -26.45 -41.67
N GLY A 227 -51.70 -25.52 -41.80
CA GLY A 227 -52.95 -25.53 -41.05
C GLY A 227 -53.71 -26.85 -41.22
N GLY A 228 -53.97 -27.55 -40.11
CA GLY A 228 -54.69 -28.82 -40.12
C GLY A 228 -53.88 -30.04 -40.54
N LYS A 229 -52.55 -29.94 -40.70
CA LYS A 229 -51.67 -31.09 -40.98
C LYS A 229 -51.21 -31.78 -39.70
N SER A 230 -50.79 -33.03 -39.85
CA SER A 230 -50.27 -33.87 -38.76
C SER A 230 -48.94 -34.50 -39.16
N GLY A 231 -47.98 -34.58 -38.23
CA GLY A 231 -46.63 -35.09 -38.49
C GLY A 231 -45.61 -34.54 -37.49
N ALA A 232 -44.32 -34.79 -37.72
CA ALA A 232 -43.23 -34.23 -36.92
C ALA A 232 -42.87 -32.82 -37.43
N LEU A 233 -43.19 -31.79 -36.67
CA LEU A 233 -42.97 -30.39 -37.01
C LEU A 233 -41.65 -29.88 -36.41
N GLU A 234 -40.88 -29.14 -37.19
CA GLU A 234 -39.74 -28.32 -36.76
C GLU A 234 -40.01 -26.86 -37.17
N ILE A 235 -39.85 -25.94 -36.22
CA ILE A 235 -39.95 -24.49 -36.43
C ILE A 235 -38.59 -23.89 -36.07
N LYS A 236 -38.00 -23.13 -36.99
CA LYS A 236 -36.74 -22.41 -36.77
C LYS A 236 -36.96 -20.92 -36.93
N LEU A 237 -36.64 -20.15 -35.90
CA LEU A 237 -36.65 -18.70 -35.92
C LEU A 237 -35.21 -18.18 -35.82
N THR A 238 -34.86 -17.24 -36.69
CA THR A 238 -33.58 -16.53 -36.65
C THR A 238 -33.83 -15.03 -36.57
N THR A 239 -33.13 -14.34 -35.65
CA THR A 239 -33.04 -12.88 -35.66
C THR A 239 -31.60 -12.47 -35.89
N SER A 240 -31.38 -11.47 -36.75
CA SER A 240 -30.04 -10.97 -37.07
C SER A 240 -30.00 -9.46 -37.21
N ARG A 241 -28.82 -8.85 -37.15
CA ARG A 241 -28.67 -7.38 -37.20
C ARG A 241 -29.17 -6.78 -38.51
N ASN A 242 -30.13 -5.87 -38.43
CA ASN A 242 -30.51 -5.04 -39.57
C ASN A 242 -29.60 -3.79 -39.65
N GLY A 243 -28.81 -3.68 -40.71
CA GLY A 243 -27.87 -2.57 -40.91
C GLY A 243 -28.52 -1.21 -41.25
N ASN A 244 -29.82 -1.16 -41.52
CA ASN A 244 -30.53 0.06 -41.90
C ASN A 244 -31.05 0.87 -40.70
N VAL A 245 -31.00 0.29 -39.49
CA VAL A 245 -31.48 0.90 -38.24
C VAL A 245 -30.31 1.24 -37.33
N ASN A 246 -30.45 2.27 -36.48
CA ASN A 246 -29.41 2.65 -35.53
C ASN A 246 -29.01 1.43 -34.67
N SER A 247 -27.72 1.12 -34.67
CA SER A 247 -27.23 -0.13 -34.09
C SER A 247 -27.41 -0.21 -32.58
N ALA A 248 -27.55 0.92 -31.87
CA ALA A 248 -27.77 0.91 -30.43
C ALA A 248 -29.01 0.10 -30.01
N PHE A 249 -30.05 0.04 -30.86
CA PHE A 249 -31.25 -0.77 -30.59
C PHE A 249 -31.00 -2.28 -30.73
N TYR A 250 -30.02 -2.70 -31.53
CA TYR A 250 -29.59 -4.11 -31.62
C TYR A 250 -28.52 -4.44 -30.57
N ASP A 251 -27.55 -3.53 -30.39
CA ASP A 251 -26.36 -3.71 -29.57
C ASP A 251 -26.68 -3.67 -28.06
N CYS A 252 -27.80 -3.04 -27.65
CA CYS A 252 -28.12 -2.80 -26.22
C CYS A 252 -29.45 -3.43 -25.75
N PHE A 253 -30.21 -4.09 -26.62
CA PHE A 253 -31.54 -4.66 -26.26
C PHE A 253 -31.50 -6.18 -26.16
N LEU A 254 -32.05 -6.69 -25.07
CA LEU A 254 -32.26 -8.12 -24.85
C LEU A 254 -33.62 -8.52 -25.45
N GLN A 255 -33.65 -9.58 -26.26
CA GLN A 255 -34.88 -10.13 -26.84
C GLN A 255 -35.38 -11.33 -26.02
N GLN A 256 -36.66 -11.33 -25.69
CA GLN A 256 -37.41 -12.48 -25.19
C GLN A 256 -38.33 -12.99 -26.30
N ILE A 257 -38.05 -14.19 -26.81
CA ILE A 257 -38.79 -14.83 -27.91
C ILE A 257 -39.65 -15.94 -27.31
N THR A 258 -40.97 -15.86 -27.50
CA THR A 258 -41.95 -16.79 -26.91
C THR A 258 -42.78 -17.47 -27.99
N PHE A 259 -42.77 -18.81 -27.98
CA PHE A 259 -43.67 -19.65 -28.76
C PHE A 259 -44.80 -20.14 -27.85
N THR A 260 -46.05 -20.04 -28.30
CA THR A 260 -47.22 -20.58 -27.59
C THR A 260 -47.84 -21.69 -28.43
N LEU A 261 -47.76 -22.93 -27.94
CA LEU A 261 -48.26 -24.12 -28.64
C LEU A 261 -49.44 -24.74 -27.89
N PRO A 262 -50.58 -25.03 -28.55
CA PRO A 262 -51.72 -25.69 -27.91
C PRO A 262 -51.36 -27.12 -27.50
N GLY A 263 -51.47 -27.42 -26.19
CA GLY A 263 -51.03 -28.71 -25.63
C GLY A 263 -51.89 -29.90 -26.07
N ASP A 264 -53.12 -29.63 -26.53
CA ASP A 264 -54.02 -30.64 -27.09
C ASP A 264 -53.70 -30.96 -28.55
N LEU A 265 -52.93 -30.14 -29.27
CA LEU A 265 -52.59 -30.32 -30.70
C LEU A 265 -51.10 -30.65 -30.91
N CYS A 266 -50.24 -30.17 -30.02
CA CYS A 266 -48.78 -30.33 -30.06
C CYS A 266 -48.31 -31.21 -28.88
N THR A 267 -47.68 -32.34 -29.18
CA THR A 267 -47.14 -33.29 -28.21
C THR A 267 -45.64 -33.52 -28.45
N ASN A 268 -44.93 -34.14 -27.50
CA ASN A 268 -43.47 -34.36 -27.60
C ASN A 268 -42.66 -33.09 -27.94
N ILE A 269 -42.97 -31.99 -27.27
CA ILE A 269 -42.34 -30.69 -27.49
C ILE A 269 -40.89 -30.71 -26.98
N GLU A 270 -39.95 -30.43 -27.86
CA GLU A 270 -38.52 -30.28 -27.61
C GLU A 270 -38.03 -28.93 -28.14
N ALA A 271 -37.01 -28.36 -27.50
CA ALA A 271 -36.40 -27.10 -27.88
C ALA A 271 -34.88 -27.15 -27.68
N ASP A 272 -34.14 -26.30 -28.39
CA ASP A 272 -32.67 -26.21 -28.25
C ASP A 272 -32.23 -25.81 -26.82
N ALA A 273 -31.00 -26.16 -26.44
CA ALA A 273 -30.47 -25.91 -25.10
C ALA A 273 -30.47 -24.41 -24.75
N GLY A 274 -31.06 -24.06 -23.60
CA GLY A 274 -31.24 -22.67 -23.16
C GLY A 274 -32.70 -22.17 -23.21
N ALA A 275 -33.61 -22.94 -23.81
CA ALA A 275 -35.05 -22.65 -23.79
C ALA A 275 -35.70 -23.00 -22.44
N THR A 276 -36.63 -22.15 -21.97
CA THR A 276 -37.47 -22.45 -20.81
C THR A 276 -38.86 -22.86 -21.29
N ILE A 277 -39.30 -24.08 -20.93
CA ILE A 277 -40.63 -24.60 -21.27
C ILE A 277 -41.53 -24.55 -20.04
N ALA A 278 -42.66 -23.87 -20.14
CA ALA A 278 -43.64 -23.73 -19.07
C ALA A 278 -45.06 -24.13 -19.51
N SER A 279 -45.91 -24.49 -18.54
CA SER A 279 -47.32 -24.78 -18.78
C SER A 279 -48.16 -23.52 -18.56
N ALA A 280 -48.96 -23.12 -19.54
CA ALA A 280 -49.86 -21.97 -19.47
C ALA A 280 -51.30 -22.43 -19.74
N GLY A 281 -51.98 -22.90 -18.68
CA GLY A 281 -53.34 -23.47 -18.82
C GLY A 281 -53.33 -24.73 -19.68
N LYS A 282 -54.07 -24.71 -20.81
CA LYS A 282 -54.09 -25.80 -21.81
C LYS A 282 -52.94 -25.74 -22.83
N ASP A 283 -52.17 -24.65 -22.82
CA ASP A 283 -51.10 -24.39 -23.78
C ASP A 283 -49.71 -24.62 -23.15
N ARG A 284 -48.69 -24.65 -24.00
CA ARG A 284 -47.28 -24.76 -23.65
C ARG A 284 -46.54 -23.56 -24.19
N THR A 285 -45.86 -22.83 -23.30
CA THR A 285 -45.04 -21.67 -23.67
C THR A 285 -43.57 -22.06 -23.66
N ILE A 286 -42.84 -21.65 -24.70
CA ILE A 286 -41.41 -21.92 -24.87
C ILE A 286 -40.74 -20.57 -25.03
N ALA A 287 -39.92 -20.18 -24.07
CA ALA A 287 -39.22 -18.89 -24.05
C ALA A 287 -37.73 -19.06 -24.31
N PHE A 288 -37.19 -18.24 -25.20
CA PHE A 288 -35.75 -18.07 -25.46
C PHE A 288 -35.34 -16.64 -25.13
N THR A 289 -34.11 -16.48 -24.64
CA THR A 289 -33.52 -15.16 -24.39
C THR A 289 -32.32 -14.98 -25.30
N ALA A 290 -32.32 -13.92 -26.11
CA ALA A 290 -31.15 -13.49 -26.88
C ALA A 290 -30.53 -12.24 -26.24
N LEU A 291 -29.23 -12.30 -25.96
CA LEU A 291 -28.48 -11.21 -25.33
C LEU A 291 -28.28 -10.04 -26.32
N PRO A 292 -28.08 -8.81 -25.81
CA PRO A 292 -27.77 -7.65 -26.65
C PRO A 292 -26.59 -7.89 -27.59
N GLY A 293 -26.69 -7.42 -28.83
CA GLY A 293 -25.60 -7.54 -29.82
C GLY A 293 -25.41 -8.94 -30.43
N HIS A 294 -26.28 -9.91 -30.12
CA HIS A 294 -26.18 -11.28 -30.62
C HIS A 294 -27.41 -11.71 -31.45
N ASP A 295 -27.15 -12.51 -32.49
CA ASP A 295 -28.20 -13.16 -33.29
C ASP A 295 -28.91 -14.26 -32.48
N ALA A 296 -30.24 -14.35 -32.60
CA ALA A 296 -30.99 -15.46 -32.03
C ALA A 296 -31.15 -16.59 -33.05
N ASN A 297 -30.92 -17.84 -32.63
CA ASN A 297 -31.22 -19.03 -33.41
C ASN A 297 -32.03 -20.00 -32.53
N CYS A 298 -33.34 -20.04 -32.74
CA CYS A 298 -34.27 -20.81 -31.92
C CYS A 298 -34.89 -21.93 -32.74
N THR A 299 -34.75 -23.18 -32.30
CA THR A 299 -35.47 -24.32 -32.91
C THR A 299 -36.42 -24.96 -31.91
N VAL A 300 -37.66 -25.17 -32.34
CA VAL A 300 -38.71 -25.89 -31.61
C VAL A 300 -39.16 -27.08 -32.45
N ARG A 301 -39.26 -28.26 -31.83
CA ARG A 301 -39.70 -29.51 -32.46
C ARG A 301 -40.89 -30.09 -31.70
N CYS A 302 -41.90 -30.58 -32.39
CA CYS A 302 -43.03 -31.27 -31.77
C CYS A 302 -43.76 -32.19 -32.74
N ASP A 303 -44.47 -33.18 -32.20
CA ASP A 303 -45.43 -33.98 -32.95
C ASP A 303 -46.78 -33.25 -32.95
N VAL A 304 -47.25 -32.87 -34.14
CA VAL A 304 -48.49 -32.11 -34.31
C VAL A 304 -49.60 -32.97 -34.90
N HIS A 305 -50.84 -32.67 -34.51
CA HIS A 305 -52.03 -33.14 -35.21
C HIS A 305 -53.04 -32.00 -35.36
N ASP A 306 -53.66 -31.90 -36.53
CA ASP A 306 -54.54 -30.79 -36.89
C ASP A 306 -53.91 -29.43 -36.56
N PHE A 307 -52.66 -29.23 -36.99
CA PHE A 307 -51.78 -28.17 -36.50
C PHE A 307 -52.39 -26.77 -36.62
N GLU A 308 -52.39 -26.07 -35.49
CA GLU A 308 -52.73 -24.67 -35.33
C GLU A 308 -51.82 -24.06 -34.26
N MET A 309 -51.36 -22.83 -34.48
CA MET A 309 -50.63 -22.05 -33.47
C MET A 309 -50.95 -20.57 -33.57
N ASP A 310 -50.85 -19.87 -32.45
CA ASP A 310 -50.83 -18.42 -32.44
C ASP A 310 -49.47 -17.88 -32.92
N GLY A 311 -49.38 -16.56 -33.07
CA GLY A 311 -48.15 -15.89 -33.46
C GLY A 311 -46.98 -16.14 -32.51
N ILE A 312 -45.76 -16.05 -33.02
CA ILE A 312 -44.55 -16.02 -32.19
C ILE A 312 -44.35 -14.58 -31.72
N GLN A 313 -44.17 -14.39 -30.42
CA GLN A 313 -43.99 -13.08 -29.81
C GLN A 313 -42.51 -12.82 -29.52
N ILE A 314 -42.02 -11.63 -29.87
CA ILE A 314 -40.67 -11.16 -29.59
C ILE A 314 -40.80 -9.83 -28.85
N ALA A 315 -40.39 -9.79 -27.59
CA ALA A 315 -40.29 -8.56 -26.81
C ALA A 315 -38.82 -8.16 -26.67
N ALA A 316 -38.44 -6.94 -27.04
CA ALA A 316 -37.09 -6.45 -26.85
C ALA A 316 -37.07 -5.24 -25.91
N LEU A 317 -36.22 -5.34 -24.88
CA LEU A 317 -36.09 -4.34 -23.82
C LEU A 317 -34.61 -3.93 -23.68
N PRO A 318 -34.30 -2.66 -23.35
CA PRO A 318 -32.94 -2.25 -23.07
C PRO A 318 -32.40 -3.05 -21.87
N TYR A 319 -31.18 -3.57 -22.02
CA TYR A 319 -30.56 -4.44 -21.02
C TYR A 319 -29.57 -3.65 -20.17
N GLU A 320 -29.76 -3.70 -18.85
CA GLU A 320 -28.79 -3.21 -17.88
C GLU A 320 -28.17 -4.43 -17.17
N SER A 321 -26.86 -4.65 -17.37
CA SER A 321 -26.16 -5.73 -16.69
C SER A 321 -25.71 -5.31 -15.30
N ALA A 322 -26.18 -6.00 -14.26
CA ALA A 322 -25.55 -6.01 -12.95
C ALA A 322 -24.58 -7.21 -12.87
N ILE A 323 -23.42 -7.12 -13.53
CA ILE A 323 -22.33 -8.08 -13.29
C ILE A 323 -21.38 -7.46 -12.27
N SER A 324 -21.50 -7.90 -11.03
CA SER A 324 -20.49 -7.64 -9.99
C SER A 324 -19.18 -8.29 -10.43
N MET A 325 -18.13 -7.49 -10.59
CA MET A 325 -16.79 -8.01 -10.83
C MET A 325 -16.35 -8.87 -9.64
N PRO A 326 -15.74 -10.05 -9.86
CA PRO A 326 -15.06 -10.75 -8.78
C PRO A 326 -13.93 -9.86 -8.25
N ASP A 327 -13.77 -9.84 -6.93
CA ASP A 327 -12.74 -9.06 -6.25
C ASP A 327 -11.33 -9.45 -6.73
N THR A 328 -10.71 -8.56 -7.50
CA THR A 328 -9.34 -8.71 -8.01
C THR A 328 -8.30 -8.03 -7.12
N SER A 329 -8.74 -7.40 -6.02
CA SER A 329 -7.85 -6.74 -5.06
C SER A 329 -6.83 -7.73 -4.51
N SER A 330 -7.21 -8.97 -4.20
CA SER A 330 -6.31 -10.01 -3.69
C SER A 330 -5.20 -10.42 -4.69
N VAL A 331 -5.51 -10.40 -5.99
CA VAL A 331 -4.54 -10.76 -7.04
C VAL A 331 -3.64 -9.57 -7.35
N THR A 332 -4.21 -8.38 -7.50
CA THR A 332 -3.46 -7.14 -7.77
C THR A 332 -2.57 -6.74 -6.59
N SER A 333 -3.05 -6.86 -5.35
CA SER A 333 -2.24 -6.71 -4.13
C SER A 333 -1.12 -7.75 -4.05
N GLY A 334 -1.39 -9.02 -4.38
CA GLY A 334 -0.34 -10.05 -4.42
C GLY A 334 0.77 -9.75 -5.44
N PHE A 335 0.44 -9.13 -6.57
CA PHE A 335 1.44 -8.66 -7.53
C PHE A 335 2.09 -7.35 -7.11
N GLN A 336 1.37 -6.46 -6.43
CA GLN A 336 1.93 -5.22 -5.88
C GLN A 336 2.97 -5.53 -4.79
N GLN A 337 2.66 -6.46 -3.88
CA GLN A 337 3.62 -6.98 -2.90
C GLN A 337 4.88 -7.56 -3.55
N LEU A 338 4.76 -8.18 -4.73
CA LEU A 338 5.91 -8.66 -5.50
C LEU A 338 6.71 -7.50 -6.11
N VAL A 339 6.05 -6.46 -6.63
CA VAL A 339 6.69 -5.23 -7.12
C VAL A 339 7.46 -4.54 -5.99
N ASP A 340 6.84 -4.41 -4.82
CA ASP A 340 7.42 -3.75 -3.66
C ASP A 340 8.63 -4.55 -3.14
N ALA A 341 8.50 -5.88 -3.03
CA ALA A 341 9.60 -6.75 -2.64
C ALA A 341 10.79 -6.68 -3.61
N VAL A 342 10.53 -6.63 -4.93
CA VAL A 342 11.59 -6.46 -5.94
C VAL A 342 12.16 -5.04 -5.91
N GLY A 343 11.36 -4.04 -5.58
CA GLY A 343 11.80 -2.65 -5.37
C GLY A 343 12.76 -2.52 -4.20
N LEU A 344 12.47 -3.19 -3.08
CA LEU A 344 13.35 -3.28 -1.92
C LEU A 344 14.66 -4.01 -2.26
N LEU A 345 14.59 -5.10 -3.02
CA LEU A 345 15.79 -5.81 -3.49
C LEU A 345 16.65 -4.95 -4.43
N LYS A 346 16.02 -4.15 -5.30
CA LYS A 346 16.69 -3.15 -6.14
C LYS A 346 17.39 -2.10 -5.28
N GLY A 347 16.70 -1.53 -4.29
CA GLY A 347 17.27 -0.54 -3.37
C GLY A 347 18.51 -1.10 -2.67
N GLY A 348 18.40 -2.28 -2.06
CA GLY A 348 19.54 -2.93 -1.43
C GLY A 348 20.69 -3.29 -2.39
N ALA A 349 20.41 -3.58 -3.66
CA ALA A 349 21.43 -3.81 -4.67
C ALA A 349 22.16 -2.52 -5.09
N VAL A 350 21.45 -1.38 -5.14
CA VAL A 350 22.03 -0.04 -5.36
C VAL A 350 22.93 0.34 -4.19
N ASP A 351 22.45 0.17 -2.96
CA ASP A 351 23.22 0.49 -1.76
C ASP A 351 24.47 -0.39 -1.63
N LEU A 352 24.34 -1.68 -1.94
CA LEU A 352 25.47 -2.60 -1.94
C LEU A 352 26.49 -2.24 -3.03
N SER A 353 26.04 -1.81 -4.21
CA SER A 353 26.92 -1.32 -5.28
C SER A 353 27.73 -0.12 -4.81
N SER A 354 27.04 0.89 -4.28
CA SER A 354 27.65 2.11 -3.73
C SER A 354 28.66 1.79 -2.62
N GLY A 355 28.31 0.92 -1.67
CA GLY A 355 29.23 0.51 -0.60
C GLY A 355 30.47 -0.22 -1.12
N THR A 356 30.34 -1.04 -2.18
CA THR A 356 31.49 -1.71 -2.80
C THR A 356 32.36 -0.76 -3.62
N GLU A 357 31.79 0.27 -4.25
CA GLU A 357 32.53 1.35 -4.91
C GLU A 357 33.33 2.17 -3.89
N GLN A 358 32.74 2.50 -2.73
CA GLN A 358 33.44 3.18 -1.64
C GLN A 358 34.58 2.34 -1.06
N LEU A 359 34.38 1.02 -0.91
CA LEU A 359 35.44 0.10 -0.49
C LEU A 359 36.58 0.03 -1.53
N ALA A 360 36.25 -0.04 -2.82
CA ALA A 360 37.23 -0.01 -3.90
C ALA A 360 38.02 1.31 -3.90
N TYR A 361 37.34 2.42 -3.66
CA TYR A 361 37.96 3.74 -3.54
C TYR A 361 38.89 3.81 -2.31
N GLY A 362 38.43 3.41 -1.12
CA GLY A 362 39.22 3.45 0.11
C GLY A 362 40.46 2.54 0.07
N THR A 363 40.33 1.34 -0.51
CA THR A 363 41.46 0.41 -0.69
C THR A 363 42.45 0.90 -1.74
N SER A 364 41.98 1.57 -2.80
CA SER A 364 42.83 2.27 -3.77
C SER A 364 43.62 3.41 -3.11
N GLN A 365 42.96 4.23 -2.28
CA GLN A 365 43.62 5.31 -1.52
C GLN A 365 44.67 4.77 -0.53
N LEU A 366 44.40 3.63 0.12
CA LEU A 366 45.38 2.96 0.99
C LEU A 366 46.58 2.41 0.19
N SER A 367 46.33 1.81 -0.98
CA SER A 367 47.39 1.37 -1.91
C SER A 367 48.24 2.53 -2.40
N GLU A 368 47.62 3.67 -2.75
CA GLU A 368 48.30 4.90 -3.14
C GLU A 368 49.13 5.48 -1.98
N GLY A 369 48.58 5.51 -0.76
CA GLY A 369 49.30 5.95 0.44
C GLY A 369 50.49 5.07 0.78
N LEU A 370 50.37 3.74 0.64
CA LEU A 370 51.49 2.80 0.77
C LEU A 370 52.50 2.92 -0.38
N SER A 371 52.09 3.46 -1.52
CA SER A 371 52.98 3.78 -2.65
C SER A 371 53.73 5.10 -2.43
N MET A 372 53.20 6.01 -1.59
CA MET A 372 53.89 7.23 -1.15
C MET A 372 54.99 6.95 -0.11
N LEU A 373 54.94 5.81 0.58
CA LEU A 373 56.10 5.25 1.26
C LEU A 373 57.06 4.76 0.18
N ASP A 374 58.01 5.59 -0.21
CA ASP A 374 58.95 5.27 -1.27
C ASP A 374 59.76 4.02 -0.88
N THR A 375 59.35 2.87 -1.42
CA THR A 375 59.98 1.58 -1.15
C THR A 375 61.43 1.51 -1.65
N GLU A 376 61.83 2.36 -2.62
CA GLU A 376 63.25 2.54 -2.95
C GLU A 376 63.97 3.31 -1.86
N GLN A 377 63.38 4.36 -1.28
CA GLN A 377 63.97 5.07 -0.15
C GLN A 377 64.05 4.20 1.10
N ILE A 378 63.03 3.40 1.45
CA ILE A 378 63.10 2.47 2.59
C ILE A 378 64.24 1.46 2.40
N LYS A 379 64.46 1.02 1.16
CA LYS A 379 65.58 0.16 0.82
C LYS A 379 66.92 0.91 0.86
N GLU A 380 66.96 2.16 0.40
CA GLU A 380 68.12 3.06 0.47
C GLU A 380 68.48 3.42 1.94
N TYR A 381 67.49 3.50 2.84
CA TYR A 381 67.68 3.67 4.27
C TYR A 381 68.19 2.39 4.94
N ALA A 382 67.68 1.21 4.56
CA ALA A 382 68.18 -0.07 5.04
C ALA A 382 69.61 -0.34 4.56
N ASP A 383 69.91 -0.01 3.29
CA ASP A 383 71.25 -0.09 2.72
C ASP A 383 72.18 0.97 3.33
N GLY A 384 71.69 2.17 3.63
CA GLY A 384 72.43 3.23 4.32
C GLY A 384 72.79 2.87 5.78
N ILE A 385 71.90 2.19 6.49
CA ILE A 385 72.17 1.62 7.83
C ILE A 385 73.22 0.50 7.72
N ALA A 386 73.11 -0.36 6.71
CA ALA A 386 74.10 -1.40 6.44
C ALA A 386 75.49 -0.82 6.08
N ASP A 387 75.54 0.27 5.32
CA ASP A 387 76.76 0.98 4.94
C ASP A 387 77.40 1.72 6.14
N LEU A 388 76.61 2.41 6.97
CA LEU A 388 77.06 3.06 8.20
C LEU A 388 77.68 2.06 9.17
N ILE A 389 77.08 0.87 9.27
CA ILE A 389 77.55 -0.24 10.09
C ILE A 389 78.80 -0.90 9.48
N GLY A 390 78.89 -1.01 8.16
CA GLY A 390 80.10 -1.45 7.45
C GLY A 390 81.29 -0.49 7.61
N PHE A 391 81.03 0.79 7.90
CA PHE A 391 82.03 1.81 8.16
C PHE A 391 82.55 1.83 9.62
N LEU A 392 81.83 1.24 10.58
CA LEU A 392 82.23 1.23 12.00
C LEU A 392 83.56 0.51 12.29
N PRO A 393 83.90 -0.63 11.67
CA PRO A 393 85.21 -1.27 11.84
C PRO A 393 86.37 -0.41 11.33
N THR A 394 86.15 0.39 10.28
CA THR A 394 87.17 1.32 9.74
C THR A 394 87.30 2.59 10.58
N MET A 395 86.23 3.02 11.27
CA MET A 395 86.28 4.10 12.26
C MET A 395 87.06 3.74 13.54
N MET A 396 87.20 2.45 13.87
CA MET A 396 87.95 1.99 15.05
C MET A 396 89.46 1.83 14.79
N GLU A 397 89.92 1.93 13.54
CA GLU A 397 91.35 1.80 13.19
C GLU A 397 92.03 3.11 12.73
N ASP A 398 91.31 4.22 12.52
CA ASP A 398 91.89 5.47 11.99
C ASP A 398 91.76 6.67 12.98
N GLU A 399 92.90 7.29 13.32
CA GLU A 399 93.06 8.27 14.41
C GLU A 399 92.67 9.72 14.00
N GLN A 400 91.92 9.89 12.92
CA GLN A 400 91.44 11.21 12.46
C GLN A 400 89.96 11.20 12.12
N ILE A 401 89.13 11.30 13.16
CA ILE A 401 87.73 11.70 13.00
C ILE A 401 87.71 13.23 12.87
N THR A 402 87.39 13.75 11.69
CA THR A 402 87.13 15.19 11.50
C THR A 402 85.73 15.55 11.97
N GLU A 403 85.63 16.67 12.69
CA GLU A 403 84.42 17.29 13.25
C GLU A 403 83.25 17.41 12.24
N ASP A 404 83.56 17.52 10.93
CA ASP A 404 82.57 17.54 9.84
C ASP A 404 81.83 16.21 9.64
N SER A 405 82.44 15.06 9.97
CA SER A 405 81.82 13.74 9.81
C SER A 405 80.79 13.48 10.91
N LEU A 406 81.12 13.83 12.16
CA LEU A 406 80.18 13.81 13.29
C LEU A 406 79.06 14.84 13.12
N ARG A 407 79.35 16.01 12.51
CA ARG A 407 78.33 17.02 12.21
C ARG A 407 77.32 16.55 11.16
N ARG A 408 77.74 15.84 10.10
CA ARG A 408 76.83 15.29 9.09
C ARG A 408 75.92 14.19 9.65
N THR A 409 76.45 13.31 10.51
CA THR A 409 75.63 12.29 11.18
C THR A 409 74.63 12.91 12.15
N ALA A 410 75.01 13.97 12.87
CA ALA A 410 74.10 14.74 13.74
C ALA A 410 73.06 15.57 12.94
N GLU A 411 73.42 16.12 11.79
CA GLU A 411 72.49 16.80 10.87
C GLU A 411 71.47 15.81 10.28
N GLN A 412 71.88 14.58 9.98
CA GLN A 412 70.97 13.50 9.51
C GLN A 412 70.07 12.95 10.62
N LEU A 413 70.55 12.86 11.86
CA LEU A 413 69.73 12.50 13.03
C LEU A 413 68.73 13.60 13.41
N ASN A 414 69.10 14.88 13.27
CA ASN A 414 68.18 15.99 13.46
C ASN A 414 67.12 16.06 12.34
N ALA A 415 67.45 15.70 11.10
CA ALA A 415 66.44 15.61 10.03
C ALA A 415 65.39 14.50 10.28
N ILE A 416 65.77 13.42 10.96
CA ILE A 416 64.85 12.36 11.41
C ILE A 416 63.95 12.87 12.55
N ALA A 417 64.49 13.66 13.47
CA ALA A 417 63.72 14.31 14.53
C ALA A 417 62.77 15.39 13.97
N ASP A 418 63.21 16.18 12.98
CA ASP A 418 62.40 17.20 12.28
C ASP A 418 61.28 16.57 11.45
N LEU A 419 61.48 15.37 10.87
CA LEU A 419 60.44 14.61 10.17
C LEU A 419 59.41 14.03 11.15
N MET A 420 59.86 13.55 12.32
CA MET A 420 58.98 13.11 13.40
C MET A 420 58.19 14.27 14.01
N ASP A 421 58.79 15.46 14.14
CA ASP A 421 58.10 16.68 14.53
C ASP A 421 57.17 17.21 13.43
N ALA A 422 57.47 17.00 12.15
CA ALA A 422 56.56 17.35 11.04
C ALA A 422 55.34 16.39 10.96
N LEU A 423 55.51 15.12 11.29
CA LEU A 423 54.43 14.13 11.39
C LEU A 423 53.57 14.35 12.65
N ASN A 424 54.20 14.73 13.78
CA ASN A 424 53.48 15.14 14.99
C ASN A 424 52.85 16.55 14.85
N GLY A 425 53.38 17.38 13.97
CA GLY A 425 53.01 18.78 13.75
C GLY A 425 51.94 19.04 12.68
N LEU A 426 51.31 17.99 12.12
CA LEU A 426 50.07 18.17 11.36
C LEU A 426 49.04 18.82 12.30
N ASP A 427 48.68 20.07 12.02
CA ASP A 427 47.74 20.80 12.88
C ASP A 427 46.37 20.11 12.88
N ASP A 428 45.65 20.26 13.99
CA ASP A 428 44.32 19.68 14.16
C ASP A 428 43.36 20.17 13.07
N THR A 429 43.66 21.31 12.43
CA THR A 429 42.89 21.89 11.33
C THR A 429 43.02 21.11 10.03
N THR A 430 44.21 20.59 9.70
CA THR A 430 44.43 19.75 8.51
C THR A 430 43.91 18.33 8.74
N LYS A 431 44.01 17.83 9.97
CA LYS A 431 43.37 16.58 10.40
C LYS A 431 41.84 16.71 10.31
N GLN A 432 41.28 17.83 10.79
CA GLN A 432 39.85 18.13 10.71
C GLN A 432 39.39 18.36 9.27
N LEU A 433 40.18 19.00 8.40
CA LEU A 433 39.81 19.22 7.01
C LEU A 433 39.71 17.92 6.19
N ILE A 434 40.49 16.90 6.56
CA ILE A 434 40.41 15.56 5.96
C ILE A 434 39.18 14.81 6.51
N VAL A 435 38.89 14.95 7.81
CA VAL A 435 37.67 14.44 8.47
C VAL A 435 36.41 15.06 7.85
N ASP A 436 36.34 16.39 7.76
CA ASP A 436 35.21 17.15 7.21
C ASP A 436 34.95 16.80 5.73
N ARG A 437 36.00 16.48 4.95
CA ARG A 437 35.87 16.06 3.55
C ARG A 437 35.45 14.60 3.37
N MET A 438 35.73 13.74 4.35
CA MET A 438 35.32 12.33 4.33
C MET A 438 33.92 12.14 4.90
N GLU A 439 33.52 12.94 5.89
CA GLU A 439 32.12 13.05 6.36
C GLU A 439 31.21 13.63 5.28
N ALA A 440 31.66 14.67 4.56
CA ALA A 440 30.95 15.20 3.40
C ALA A 440 30.81 14.20 2.23
N ALA A 441 31.54 13.08 2.26
CA ALA A 441 31.47 12.00 1.30
C ALA A 441 30.76 10.73 1.84
N GLY A 442 30.26 10.74 3.09
CA GLY A 442 29.45 9.67 3.67
C GLY A 442 30.21 8.41 4.10
N ILE A 443 31.51 8.49 4.38
CA ILE A 443 32.34 7.32 4.75
C ILE A 443 32.52 7.27 6.29
N HIS A 444 31.85 6.34 6.98
CA HIS A 444 32.11 6.02 8.39
C HIS A 444 33.03 4.80 8.53
N ILE A 445 34.28 5.03 8.94
CA ILE A 445 35.20 3.99 9.41
C ILE A 445 35.46 4.22 10.90
N ASP A 446 35.44 3.15 11.67
CA ASP A 446 35.75 3.13 13.11
C ASP A 446 37.16 3.71 13.37
N PHE A 447 37.18 4.95 13.87
CA PHE A 447 38.39 5.75 14.09
C PHE A 447 39.36 5.08 15.07
N GLU A 448 38.87 4.26 16.00
CA GLU A 448 39.72 3.55 16.96
C GLU A 448 40.61 2.52 16.26
N GLN A 449 40.15 1.83 15.21
CA GLN A 449 40.96 0.81 14.54
C GLN A 449 42.00 1.40 13.60
N ALA A 450 41.68 2.50 12.89
CA ALA A 450 42.64 3.20 12.05
C ALA A 450 43.69 3.95 12.89
N ALA A 451 43.28 4.61 13.97
CA ALA A 451 44.18 5.25 14.93
C ALA A 451 44.97 4.23 15.75
N THR A 452 44.42 3.04 16.03
CA THR A 452 45.13 1.93 16.66
C THR A 452 46.12 1.27 15.71
N ALA A 453 45.81 1.12 14.43
CA ALA A 453 46.78 0.67 13.43
C ALA A 453 47.93 1.68 13.26
N LEU A 454 47.63 2.99 13.18
CA LEU A 454 48.65 4.05 13.17
C LEU A 454 49.44 4.12 14.48
N ARG A 455 48.79 3.94 15.64
CA ARG A 455 49.44 3.88 16.96
C ARG A 455 50.28 2.62 17.12
N ILE A 456 49.86 1.47 16.62
CA ILE A 456 50.62 0.22 16.68
C ILE A 456 51.86 0.36 15.79
N VAL A 457 51.72 0.87 14.56
CA VAL A 457 52.87 1.13 13.68
C VAL A 457 53.82 2.18 14.27
N SER A 458 53.28 3.27 14.81
CA SER A 458 54.06 4.35 15.44
C SER A 458 54.71 3.93 16.76
N ARG A 459 54.05 3.03 17.52
CA ARG A 459 54.57 2.44 18.75
C ARG A 459 55.58 1.33 18.48
N THR A 460 55.40 0.50 17.45
CA THR A 460 56.41 -0.48 17.02
C THR A 460 57.65 0.21 16.43
N LEU A 461 57.49 1.31 15.70
CA LEU A 461 58.62 2.14 15.23
C LEU A 461 59.29 2.92 16.37
N GLY A 462 58.51 3.44 17.33
CA GLY A 462 59.01 4.17 18.50
C GLY A 462 59.71 3.26 19.52
N ASP A 463 59.15 2.08 19.78
CA ASP A 463 59.71 1.09 20.71
C ASP A 463 60.99 0.48 20.11
N ASN A 464 61.02 0.18 18.80
CA ASN A 464 62.25 -0.28 18.13
C ASN A 464 63.31 0.83 18.02
N ALA A 465 62.94 2.09 17.82
CA ALA A 465 63.89 3.21 17.78
C ALA A 465 64.49 3.53 19.16
N ALA A 466 63.70 3.40 20.24
CA ALA A 466 64.18 3.57 21.62
C ALA A 466 65.06 2.38 22.07
N GLU A 467 64.75 1.16 21.63
CA GLU A 467 65.56 -0.03 21.88
C GLU A 467 66.89 0.04 21.11
N ILE A 468 66.86 0.44 19.82
CA ILE A 468 68.06 0.72 19.01
C ILE A 468 68.88 1.87 19.64
N ALA A 469 68.26 2.96 20.10
CA ALA A 469 68.95 4.05 20.79
C ALA A 469 69.62 3.63 22.11
N SER A 470 69.00 2.71 22.86
CA SER A 470 69.59 2.14 24.08
C SER A 470 70.69 1.11 23.80
N MET A 471 70.61 0.40 22.67
CA MET A 471 71.58 -0.61 22.24
C MET A 471 72.83 -0.01 21.58
N LEU A 472 72.75 1.23 21.08
CA LEU A 472 73.88 2.01 20.55
C LEU A 472 74.90 2.42 21.65
N GLU A 473 74.63 2.21 22.94
CA GLU A 473 75.61 2.44 24.03
C GLU A 473 76.59 1.26 24.24
N GLU A 474 76.33 0.08 23.67
CA GLU A 474 77.15 -1.15 23.82
C GLU A 474 77.83 -1.60 22.50
N PHE A 475 78.52 -0.70 21.80
CA PHE A 475 79.28 -1.07 20.59
C PHE A 475 80.58 -1.81 20.92
N SER A 476 80.55 -3.15 20.89
CA SER A 476 81.76 -3.98 20.76
C SER A 476 81.52 -5.39 20.17
N ASP A 477 80.27 -5.82 19.92
CA ASP A 477 79.96 -7.21 19.52
C ASP A 477 79.51 -7.35 18.03
N PRO A 478 80.33 -7.96 17.15
CA PRO A 478 80.01 -8.15 15.73
C PRO A 478 78.83 -9.08 15.43
N GLU A 479 78.47 -10.02 16.33
CA GLU A 479 77.35 -10.94 16.08
C GLU A 479 76.00 -10.22 16.23
N ARG A 480 75.89 -9.30 17.19
CA ARG A 480 74.69 -8.47 17.41
C ARG A 480 74.42 -7.49 16.28
N ILE A 481 75.48 -7.03 15.61
CA ILE A 481 75.38 -6.15 14.44
C ILE A 481 74.72 -6.87 13.26
N ALA A 482 75.04 -8.15 13.04
CA ALA A 482 74.42 -8.95 11.98
C ALA A 482 72.92 -9.21 12.26
N GLU A 483 72.55 -9.40 13.52
CA GLU A 483 71.16 -9.61 13.93
C GLU A 483 70.26 -8.39 13.64
N ILE A 484 70.76 -7.17 13.90
CA ILE A 484 70.06 -5.92 13.59
C ILE A 484 69.91 -5.73 12.07
N GLN A 485 70.92 -6.11 11.28
CA GLN A 485 70.84 -6.06 9.81
C GLN A 485 69.76 -7.00 9.27
N ASP A 486 69.63 -8.19 9.86
CA ASP A 486 68.60 -9.15 9.45
C ASP A 486 67.19 -8.67 9.83
N GLN A 487 67.02 -8.06 11.02
CA GLN A 487 65.73 -7.50 11.46
C GLN A 487 65.26 -6.30 10.62
N VAL A 488 66.17 -5.39 10.24
CA VAL A 488 65.82 -4.25 9.37
C VAL A 488 65.44 -4.72 7.96
N ARG A 489 66.11 -5.75 7.45
CA ARG A 489 65.74 -6.40 6.17
C ARG A 489 64.40 -7.11 6.25
N GLU A 490 64.11 -7.79 7.35
CA GLU A 490 62.83 -8.46 7.58
C GLU A 490 61.69 -7.44 7.63
N LEU A 491 61.89 -6.29 8.29
CA LEU A 491 60.94 -5.19 8.31
C LEU A 491 60.68 -4.60 6.92
N SER A 492 61.74 -4.33 6.14
CA SER A 492 61.61 -3.82 4.77
C SER A 492 60.84 -4.79 3.87
N ASN A 493 61.13 -6.09 3.95
CA ASN A 493 60.39 -7.11 3.23
C ASN A 493 58.91 -7.19 3.67
N GLY A 494 58.65 -7.04 4.98
CA GLY A 494 57.29 -7.01 5.52
C GLY A 494 56.45 -5.84 4.99
N VAL A 495 57.05 -4.66 4.80
CA VAL A 495 56.38 -3.49 4.20
C VAL A 495 56.05 -3.73 2.72
N ILE A 496 56.94 -4.38 1.97
CA ILE A 496 56.70 -4.74 0.56
C ILE A 496 55.58 -5.78 0.45
N GLU A 497 55.58 -6.79 1.32
CA GLU A 497 54.52 -7.79 1.38
C GLU A 497 53.16 -7.18 1.75
N LEU A 498 53.13 -6.23 2.69
CA LEU A 498 51.93 -5.49 3.06
C LEU A 498 51.39 -4.69 1.86
N LYS A 499 52.26 -3.95 1.15
CA LYS A 499 51.85 -3.20 -0.04
C LYS A 499 51.26 -4.13 -1.11
N ASN A 500 51.93 -5.23 -1.43
CA ASN A 500 51.45 -6.19 -2.41
C ASN A 500 50.10 -6.82 -2.00
N GLY A 501 49.89 -7.05 -0.70
CA GLY A 501 48.62 -7.52 -0.17
C GLY A 501 47.50 -6.49 -0.30
N VAL A 502 47.81 -5.20 -0.06
CA VAL A 502 46.84 -4.11 -0.22
C VAL A 502 46.52 -3.83 -1.69
N ASP A 503 47.50 -3.92 -2.60
CA ASP A 503 47.26 -3.79 -4.04
C ASP A 503 46.30 -4.90 -4.53
N GLN A 504 46.49 -6.14 -4.06
CA GLN A 504 45.56 -7.25 -4.35
C GLN A 504 44.17 -7.06 -3.76
N LEU A 505 44.08 -6.43 -2.58
CA LEU A 505 42.81 -6.09 -1.96
C LEU A 505 42.08 -5.00 -2.75
N ALA A 506 42.79 -3.98 -3.22
CA ALA A 506 42.24 -2.92 -4.06
C ALA A 506 41.71 -3.45 -5.40
N ASP A 507 42.48 -4.31 -6.07
CA ASP A 507 42.04 -4.98 -7.30
C ASP A 507 40.80 -5.87 -7.07
N GLY A 508 40.78 -6.61 -5.95
CA GLY A 508 39.65 -7.45 -5.56
C GLY A 508 38.39 -6.65 -5.21
N ALA A 509 38.56 -5.52 -4.53
CA ALA A 509 37.48 -4.60 -4.20
C ALA A 509 36.91 -3.92 -5.46
N GLY A 510 37.77 -3.53 -6.41
CA GLY A 510 37.34 -3.00 -7.72
C GLY A 510 36.53 -4.02 -8.53
N GLN A 511 36.98 -5.27 -8.60
CA GLN A 511 36.22 -6.35 -9.28
C GLN A 511 34.87 -6.64 -8.60
N LEU A 512 34.80 -6.52 -7.27
CA LEU A 512 33.56 -6.67 -6.52
C LEU A 512 32.60 -5.51 -6.82
N ALA A 513 33.10 -4.26 -6.86
CA ALA A 513 32.33 -3.08 -7.23
C ALA A 513 31.74 -3.22 -8.64
N ASP A 514 32.57 -3.57 -9.64
CA ASP A 514 32.11 -3.80 -11.01
C ASP A 514 31.03 -4.90 -11.09
N GLY A 515 31.21 -5.99 -10.34
CA GLY A 515 30.25 -7.09 -10.28
C GLY A 515 28.94 -6.71 -9.59
N MET A 516 29.00 -5.85 -8.58
CA MET A 516 27.83 -5.37 -7.85
C MET A 516 27.06 -4.31 -8.64
N GLN A 517 27.75 -3.48 -9.41
CA GLN A 517 27.11 -2.56 -10.35
C GLN A 517 26.34 -3.33 -11.42
N ALA A 518 26.92 -4.39 -11.98
CA ALA A 518 26.22 -5.26 -12.93
C ALA A 518 25.01 -5.98 -12.30
N TYR A 519 25.08 -6.34 -11.01
CA TYR A 519 23.95 -6.91 -10.26
C TYR A 519 22.84 -5.87 -10.03
N SER A 520 23.20 -4.65 -9.63
CA SER A 520 22.28 -3.53 -9.47
C SER A 520 21.56 -3.18 -10.78
N ASP A 521 22.30 -3.11 -11.89
CA ASP A 521 21.73 -2.88 -13.22
C ASP A 521 20.74 -3.99 -13.61
N GLY A 522 21.06 -5.25 -13.32
CA GLY A 522 20.16 -6.38 -13.55
C GLY A 522 18.90 -6.35 -12.67
N MET A 523 19.01 -5.87 -11.43
CA MET A 523 17.87 -5.67 -10.53
C MET A 523 16.99 -4.49 -10.97
N ASN A 524 17.58 -3.44 -11.54
CA ASN A 524 16.83 -2.35 -12.17
C ASN A 524 16.01 -2.83 -13.37
N GLU A 525 16.59 -3.69 -14.22
CA GLU A 525 15.89 -4.29 -15.36
C GLU A 525 14.76 -5.24 -14.90
N LEU A 526 15.01 -6.05 -13.86
CA LEU A 526 13.99 -6.93 -13.27
C LEU A 526 12.84 -6.14 -12.65
N TYR A 527 13.14 -5.08 -11.88
CA TYR A 527 12.14 -4.22 -11.28
C TYR A 527 11.24 -3.59 -12.35
N GLY A 528 11.82 -3.02 -13.41
CA GLY A 528 11.05 -2.46 -14.52
C GLY A 528 10.14 -3.48 -15.21
N GLY A 529 10.62 -4.73 -15.38
CA GLY A 529 9.80 -5.80 -15.95
C GLY A 529 8.66 -6.28 -15.04
N VAL A 530 8.86 -6.26 -13.72
CA VAL A 530 7.86 -6.71 -12.73
C VAL A 530 6.86 -5.60 -12.39
N SER A 531 7.27 -4.33 -12.38
CA SER A 531 6.41 -3.17 -12.11
C SER A 531 5.30 -3.00 -13.15
N GLU A 532 5.49 -3.50 -14.37
CA GLU A 532 4.46 -3.47 -15.42
C GLU A 532 3.42 -4.60 -15.30
N LEU A 533 3.68 -5.65 -14.50
CA LEU A 533 2.80 -6.81 -14.41
C LEU A 533 1.41 -6.50 -13.83
N PRO A 534 1.26 -5.72 -12.73
CA PRO A 534 -0.06 -5.37 -12.22
C PRO A 534 -0.93 -4.69 -13.28
N GLY A 535 -0.37 -3.71 -14.00
CA GLY A 535 -1.08 -2.99 -15.07
C GLY A 535 -1.44 -3.88 -16.26
N ARG A 536 -0.55 -4.80 -16.67
CA ARG A 536 -0.84 -5.75 -17.76
C ARG A 536 -1.87 -6.80 -17.38
N ILE A 537 -1.86 -7.29 -16.15
CA ILE A 537 -2.84 -8.25 -15.65
C ILE A 537 -4.20 -7.57 -15.47
N ALA A 538 -4.24 -6.34 -14.95
CA ALA A 538 -5.46 -5.54 -14.89
C ALA A 538 -6.03 -5.27 -16.29
N SER A 539 -5.18 -4.94 -17.27
CA SER A 539 -5.60 -4.76 -18.66
C SER A 539 -6.13 -6.04 -19.29
N GLU A 540 -5.54 -7.21 -18.99
CA GLU A 540 -6.01 -8.50 -19.53
C GLU A 540 -7.33 -8.92 -18.87
N ILE A 541 -7.47 -8.74 -17.55
CA ILE A 541 -8.72 -8.98 -16.83
C ILE A 541 -9.81 -8.04 -17.34
N SER A 542 -9.50 -6.76 -17.53
CA SER A 542 -10.41 -5.76 -18.10
C SER A 542 -10.80 -6.09 -19.54
N ALA A 543 -9.87 -6.60 -20.36
CA ALA A 543 -10.18 -7.08 -21.70
C ALA A 543 -11.12 -8.29 -21.65
N MET A 544 -10.88 -9.25 -20.74
CA MET A 544 -11.75 -10.40 -20.55
C MET A 544 -13.14 -10.03 -20.01
N THR A 545 -13.28 -9.04 -19.11
CA THR A 545 -14.59 -8.57 -18.63
C THR A 545 -15.29 -7.65 -19.61
N SER A 546 -14.57 -6.92 -20.46
CA SER A 546 -15.15 -6.12 -21.54
C SER A 546 -15.88 -7.00 -22.58
N GLU A 547 -15.49 -8.27 -22.71
CA GLU A 547 -16.19 -9.28 -23.54
C GLU A 547 -17.57 -9.66 -22.96
N PHE A 548 -17.83 -9.35 -21.68
CA PHE A 548 -19.09 -9.63 -20.97
C PHE A 548 -19.82 -8.37 -20.49
N THR A 549 -19.31 -7.17 -20.79
CA THR A 549 -19.93 -5.89 -20.43
C THR A 549 -20.62 -5.32 -21.66
N PHE A 550 -21.96 -5.30 -21.66
CA PHE A 550 -22.74 -4.80 -22.78
C PHE A 550 -22.88 -3.27 -22.69
N PRO A 551 -22.87 -2.55 -23.83
CA PRO A 551 -23.05 -1.10 -23.83
C PRO A 551 -24.38 -0.70 -23.20
N THR A 552 -24.35 0.26 -22.27
CA THR A 552 -25.55 0.85 -21.68
C THR A 552 -26.30 1.64 -22.76
N PHE A 553 -27.57 1.32 -22.97
CA PHE A 553 -28.40 2.05 -23.91
C PHE A 553 -28.63 3.48 -23.42
N VAL A 554 -28.16 4.48 -24.17
CA VAL A 554 -28.56 5.87 -23.98
C VAL A 554 -29.92 6.07 -24.65
N PRO A 555 -31.00 6.42 -23.92
CA PRO A 555 -32.33 6.55 -24.49
C PRO A 555 -32.36 7.55 -25.66
N GLN A 556 -32.68 7.05 -26.84
CA GLN A 556 -32.87 7.82 -28.07
C GLN A 556 -34.13 7.32 -28.77
N SER A 557 -34.80 8.21 -29.51
CA SER A 557 -36.07 7.89 -30.18
C SER A 557 -35.84 6.93 -31.33
N PHE A 558 -36.70 5.93 -31.46
CA PHE A 558 -36.69 5.01 -32.59
C PHE A 558 -37.21 5.70 -33.85
N VAL A 559 -38.19 6.59 -33.71
CA VAL A 559 -38.88 7.21 -34.84
C VAL A 559 -38.17 8.44 -35.42
N ASP A 560 -37.51 9.25 -34.58
CA ASP A 560 -36.76 10.43 -35.05
C ASP A 560 -35.77 10.96 -34.00
N GLY A 561 -34.49 11.04 -34.35
CA GLY A 561 -33.42 11.47 -33.43
C GLY A 561 -33.52 12.91 -32.92
N ARG A 562 -34.44 13.74 -33.46
CA ARG A 562 -34.73 15.07 -32.92
C ARG A 562 -35.53 15.04 -31.61
N ASN A 563 -36.17 13.93 -31.29
CA ASN A 563 -36.84 13.75 -30.01
C ASN A 563 -35.79 13.44 -28.92
N SER A 564 -35.36 14.46 -28.19
CA SER A 564 -34.24 14.36 -27.23
C SER A 564 -34.65 14.05 -25.78
N GLN A 565 -35.94 14.12 -25.45
CA GLN A 565 -36.47 13.88 -24.09
C GLN A 565 -36.93 12.43 -23.91
N MET A 566 -36.09 11.47 -24.34
CA MET A 566 -36.43 10.06 -24.34
C MET A 566 -36.10 9.42 -22.99
N LYS A 567 -37.03 8.60 -22.49
CA LYS A 567 -36.89 7.80 -21.27
C LYS A 567 -36.71 6.33 -21.57
N SER A 568 -37.52 5.80 -22.48
CA SER A 568 -37.50 4.38 -22.81
C SER A 568 -37.97 4.13 -24.23
N VAL A 569 -37.43 3.06 -24.82
CA VAL A 569 -37.95 2.47 -26.06
C VAL A 569 -38.13 0.98 -25.79
N GLN A 570 -39.24 0.42 -26.26
CA GLN A 570 -39.53 -1.01 -26.18
C GLN A 570 -40.06 -1.50 -27.52
N PHE A 571 -39.72 -2.73 -27.89
CA PHE A 571 -40.27 -3.36 -29.10
C PHE A 571 -41.13 -4.55 -28.72
N VAL A 572 -42.32 -4.64 -29.32
CA VAL A 572 -43.23 -5.77 -29.22
C VAL A 572 -43.56 -6.21 -30.64
N ILE A 573 -43.06 -7.37 -31.03
CA ILE A 573 -43.18 -7.90 -32.38
C ILE A 573 -43.94 -9.22 -32.32
N GLU A 574 -44.92 -9.40 -33.21
CA GLU A 574 -45.74 -10.61 -33.26
C GLU A 574 -45.86 -11.13 -34.70
N SER A 575 -45.60 -12.42 -34.92
CA SER A 575 -45.82 -13.05 -36.22
C SER A 575 -47.27 -13.47 -36.42
N SER A 576 -47.67 -13.67 -37.68
CA SER A 576 -48.95 -14.31 -37.97
C SER A 576 -48.92 -15.77 -37.52
N GLY A 577 -49.97 -16.22 -36.85
CA GLY A 577 -50.17 -17.63 -36.49
C GLY A 577 -50.49 -18.50 -37.71
N ILE A 578 -50.49 -19.82 -37.50
CA ILE A 578 -50.92 -20.80 -38.50
C ILE A 578 -52.32 -21.27 -38.11
N LYS A 579 -53.31 -21.06 -38.99
CA LYS A 579 -54.72 -21.40 -38.76
C LYS A 579 -55.20 -22.46 -39.76
N VAL A 580 -56.17 -23.28 -39.35
CA VAL A 580 -56.86 -24.21 -40.26
C VAL A 580 -57.71 -23.37 -41.25
N PRO A 581 -57.64 -23.60 -42.57
CA PRO A 581 -58.43 -22.83 -43.54
C PRO A 581 -59.93 -23.01 -43.30
N GLU A 582 -60.65 -21.94 -42.94
CA GLU A 582 -62.11 -21.98 -42.87
C GLU A 582 -62.73 -22.01 -44.28
N ALA A 583 -63.77 -22.82 -44.46
CA ALA A 583 -64.56 -22.84 -45.68
C ALA A 583 -65.35 -21.52 -45.80
N PRO A 584 -65.51 -20.94 -47.02
CA PRO A 584 -66.18 -19.66 -47.17
C PRO A 584 -67.67 -19.79 -46.86
N ALA A 585 -68.19 -18.94 -45.97
CA ALA A 585 -69.62 -18.88 -45.63
C ALA A 585 -70.19 -17.46 -45.81
N ASP A 586 -71.47 -17.47 -46.20
CA ASP A 586 -72.37 -16.43 -46.69
C ASP A 586 -72.64 -15.22 -45.77
N GLU A 587 -73.19 -14.17 -46.39
CA GLU A 587 -73.78 -12.96 -45.80
C GLU A 587 -74.84 -13.22 -44.71
N GLY A 588 -74.91 -12.37 -43.68
CA GLY A 588 -76.08 -12.24 -42.78
C GLY A 588 -75.84 -11.50 -41.45
N ASP A 589 -76.62 -10.43 -41.21
CA ASP A 589 -76.67 -9.55 -40.04
C ASP A 589 -76.94 -10.25 -38.68
N ASP A 590 -76.34 -9.76 -37.58
CA ASP A 590 -77.03 -9.24 -36.38
C ASP A 590 -76.02 -8.83 -35.25
N GLU A 591 -76.29 -7.69 -34.60
CA GLU A 591 -75.53 -7.06 -33.51
C GLU A 591 -75.62 -7.79 -32.16
N GLU A 592 -74.56 -7.75 -31.34
CA GLU A 592 -74.64 -7.57 -29.87
C GLU A 592 -73.26 -7.17 -29.28
N GLU A 593 -73.08 -5.88 -28.94
CA GLU A 593 -71.92 -5.38 -28.17
C GLU A 593 -72.12 -5.64 -26.66
N LYS A 594 -71.13 -6.28 -26.02
CA LYS A 594 -70.96 -6.25 -24.56
C LYS A 594 -69.69 -5.51 -24.18
N THR A 595 -69.93 -4.49 -23.37
CA THR A 595 -69.01 -3.55 -22.74
C THR A 595 -67.93 -4.23 -21.89
N GLY A 596 -66.68 -3.82 -22.11
CA GLY A 596 -65.50 -4.27 -21.36
C GLY A 596 -65.01 -3.22 -20.36
N PHE A 597 -64.88 -3.66 -19.10
CA PHE A 597 -63.94 -3.30 -18.01
C PHE A 597 -63.33 -1.89 -17.83
N LEU A 598 -63.14 -1.07 -18.87
CA LEU A 598 -62.46 0.24 -18.80
C LEU A 598 -63.30 1.37 -18.17
N ASP A 599 -64.62 1.20 -18.04
CA ASP A 599 -65.51 2.18 -17.39
C ASP A 599 -65.38 2.28 -15.86
N ARG A 600 -64.51 1.47 -15.23
CA ARG A 600 -64.36 1.46 -13.76
C ARG A 600 -63.09 2.11 -13.23
N LEU A 601 -62.15 2.52 -14.08
CA LEU A 601 -60.85 3.03 -13.61
C LEU A 601 -60.72 4.57 -13.64
N ILE A 602 -61.54 5.28 -14.41
CA ILE A 602 -61.47 6.74 -14.57
C ILE A 602 -62.43 7.44 -13.60
N ALA A 603 -62.29 7.17 -12.31
CA ALA A 603 -63.11 7.81 -11.27
C ALA A 603 -62.31 8.37 -10.09
N LEU A 604 -60.98 8.38 -10.15
CA LEU A 604 -60.20 8.59 -8.93
C LEU A 604 -59.29 9.81 -8.87
N PHE A 605 -58.83 10.46 -9.95
CA PHE A 605 -57.88 11.56 -9.76
C PHE A 605 -58.01 12.71 -10.76
N VAL A 606 -58.70 13.76 -10.31
CA VAL A 606 -58.69 15.16 -10.77
C VAL A 606 -59.05 16.01 -9.52
N PRO A 607 -58.66 17.28 -9.30
CA PRO A 607 -57.52 18.12 -9.74
C PRO A 607 -56.83 18.91 -8.57
N LYS A 608 -55.71 19.60 -8.83
CA LYS A 608 -55.59 21.09 -8.80
C LYS A 608 -54.14 21.56 -8.86
N ALA A 609 -53.93 22.46 -9.82
CA ALA A 609 -52.68 23.09 -10.17
C ALA A 609 -52.44 24.44 -9.45
N ASN A 610 -51.18 24.87 -9.54
CA ASN A 610 -50.64 26.24 -9.64
C ASN A 610 -50.36 27.05 -8.38
N ALA A 611 -49.07 27.36 -8.20
CA ALA A 611 -48.59 28.74 -8.14
C ALA A 611 -47.26 28.85 -8.93
N LEU A 612 -47.17 29.86 -9.79
CA LEU A 612 -46.09 30.17 -10.73
C LEU A 612 -44.81 30.69 -10.04
N GLU A 613 -43.69 30.39 -10.71
CA GLU A 613 -42.39 31.04 -10.67
C GLU A 613 -42.47 32.58 -10.69
N ALA A 614 -41.39 33.25 -10.24
CA ALA A 614 -40.75 34.25 -11.09
C ALA A 614 -39.32 34.66 -10.63
N TYR A 615 -38.48 34.88 -11.64
CA TYR A 615 -37.31 35.76 -11.75
C TYR A 615 -35.93 35.28 -11.28
N ALA A 616 -35.15 34.81 -12.26
CA ALA A 616 -33.77 35.26 -12.44
C ALA A 616 -33.77 36.46 -13.40
N ASP A 617 -33.11 37.56 -13.06
CA ASP A 617 -31.96 38.09 -13.82
C ASP A 617 -31.31 39.29 -13.09
N GLU A 618 -30.08 39.61 -13.51
CA GLU A 618 -29.12 40.62 -13.02
C GLU A 618 -28.18 40.15 -11.88
N THR A 619 -27.00 39.62 -12.22
CA THR A 619 -25.73 40.38 -12.16
C THR A 619 -24.51 39.46 -12.37
N GLU A 620 -23.57 39.89 -13.23
CA GLU A 620 -22.15 39.56 -13.07
C GLU A 620 -21.68 40.10 -11.72
N SER A 621 -21.78 39.28 -10.66
CA SER A 621 -21.15 39.50 -9.35
C SER A 621 -21.51 38.35 -8.40
N GLN A 622 -20.50 37.65 -7.87
CA GLN A 622 -20.51 36.65 -6.78
C GLN A 622 -20.47 35.17 -7.19
N ALA A 623 -19.31 34.70 -7.68
CA ALA A 623 -18.90 33.35 -7.26
C ALA A 623 -18.87 33.35 -5.73
N LYS A 624 -19.64 32.46 -5.10
CA LYS A 624 -19.65 32.32 -3.65
C LYS A 624 -18.37 31.60 -3.23
N GLN A 625 -17.87 31.91 -2.04
CA GLN A 625 -16.67 31.29 -1.53
C GLN A 625 -16.80 30.99 -0.04
N VAL A 626 -16.13 29.94 0.39
CA VAL A 626 -15.94 29.63 1.80
C VAL A 626 -14.46 29.42 2.07
N LYS A 627 -14.00 29.89 3.22
CA LYS A 627 -12.71 29.54 3.77
C LYS A 627 -12.90 28.45 4.81
N ILE A 628 -12.18 27.35 4.67
CA ILE A 628 -12.15 26.25 5.62
C ILE A 628 -10.79 26.30 6.30
N LEU A 629 -10.81 26.60 7.59
CA LEU A 629 -9.69 26.41 8.48
C LEU A 629 -9.76 24.99 9.04
N PHE A 630 -8.62 24.30 9.15
CA PHE A 630 -8.63 22.92 9.62
C PHE A 630 -7.41 22.54 10.43
N THR A 631 -7.63 21.62 11.37
CA THR A 631 -6.62 20.89 12.15
C THR A 631 -6.92 19.40 12.11
N HIS A 632 -5.99 18.59 12.60
CA HIS A 632 -6.12 17.17 12.92
C HIS A 632 -4.93 16.78 13.80
N ASP A 633 -4.97 15.60 14.42
CA ASP A 633 -3.86 15.03 15.19
C ASP A 633 -3.31 16.02 16.24
N ILE A 634 -4.24 16.66 16.97
CA ILE A 634 -3.92 17.62 18.04
C ILE A 634 -3.23 16.92 19.20
N HIS A 635 -3.60 15.66 19.48
CA HIS A 635 -2.98 14.81 20.50
C HIS A 635 -2.85 15.48 21.88
N SER A 636 -3.91 16.18 22.31
CA SER A 636 -3.94 16.92 23.57
C SER A 636 -2.86 18.04 23.70
N TYR A 637 -2.17 18.48 22.62
CA TYR A 637 -1.19 19.59 22.66
C TYR A 637 -1.88 20.96 22.77
N LEU A 638 -2.58 21.18 23.88
CA LEU A 638 -3.30 22.42 24.15
C LEU A 638 -2.37 23.55 24.58
N GLU A 639 -1.19 23.22 25.11
CA GLU A 639 -0.11 24.14 25.40
C GLU A 639 0.97 24.06 24.31
N PRO A 640 1.77 25.13 24.10
CA PRO A 640 2.93 25.06 23.22
C PRO A 640 3.95 24.01 23.70
N THR A 641 4.63 23.37 22.75
CA THR A 641 5.71 22.41 23.02
C THR A 641 6.95 22.72 22.18
N GLU A 642 8.11 22.20 22.58
CA GLU A 642 9.33 22.26 21.79
C GLU A 642 9.39 21.12 20.77
N GLY A 643 9.87 21.39 19.56
CA GLY A 643 10.04 20.38 18.53
C GLY A 643 11.02 20.81 17.44
N TYR A 644 11.43 19.86 16.61
CA TYR A 644 12.24 20.16 15.44
C TYR A 644 11.37 20.73 14.31
N VAL A 645 11.51 22.04 14.07
CA VAL A 645 10.91 22.73 12.93
C VAL A 645 12.05 23.15 12.00
N ASP A 646 12.06 22.62 10.77
CA ASP A 646 13.13 22.81 9.78
C ASP A 646 14.54 22.47 10.31
N GLY A 647 14.64 21.42 11.14
CA GLY A 647 15.92 20.96 11.71
C GLY A 647 16.46 21.83 12.85
N VAL A 648 15.66 22.74 13.39
CA VAL A 648 16.00 23.56 14.56
C VAL A 648 14.94 23.37 15.64
N VAL A 649 15.36 23.25 16.89
CA VAL A 649 14.45 23.20 18.04
C VAL A 649 13.76 24.55 18.18
N ARG A 650 12.43 24.56 18.11
CA ARG A 650 11.57 25.73 18.28
C ARG A 650 10.29 25.38 19.02
N GLU A 651 9.70 26.40 19.63
CA GLU A 651 8.40 26.25 20.27
C GLU A 651 7.29 26.37 19.21
N HIS A 652 6.32 25.47 19.24
CA HIS A 652 5.19 25.46 18.32
C HIS A 652 3.91 24.97 19.00
N GLY A 653 2.78 25.13 18.33
CA GLY A 653 1.48 24.66 18.80
C GLY A 653 0.83 25.52 19.87
N GLY A 654 -0.11 24.92 20.58
CA GLY A 654 -0.91 25.55 21.63
C GLY A 654 -2.26 26.11 21.14
N ALA A 655 -3.34 25.68 21.80
CA ALA A 655 -4.70 26.05 21.46
C ALA A 655 -4.98 27.56 21.65
N ALA A 656 -4.28 28.23 22.56
CA ALA A 656 -4.41 29.69 22.72
C ALA A 656 -3.86 30.47 21.52
N ARG A 657 -2.77 30.01 20.91
CA ARG A 657 -2.22 30.61 19.68
C ARG A 657 -3.10 30.29 18.47
N LEU A 658 -3.57 29.04 18.40
CA LEU A 658 -4.55 28.63 17.39
C LEU A 658 -5.80 29.53 17.42
N ALA A 659 -6.33 29.84 18.61
CA ALA A 659 -7.48 30.74 18.75
C ALA A 659 -7.24 32.14 18.16
N THR A 660 -6.05 32.70 18.39
CA THR A 660 -5.63 33.96 17.76
C THR A 660 -5.60 33.83 16.25
N LEU A 661 -4.97 32.79 15.71
CA LEU A 661 -4.90 32.58 14.26
C LEU A 661 -6.26 32.35 13.61
N ILE A 662 -7.15 31.57 14.24
CA ILE A 662 -8.52 31.39 13.79
C ILE A 662 -9.20 32.76 13.70
N LYS A 663 -9.11 33.57 14.75
CA LYS A 663 -9.71 34.91 14.77
C LYS A 663 -9.13 35.86 13.71
N GLU A 664 -7.82 35.82 13.48
CA GLU A 664 -7.15 36.66 12.48
C GLU A 664 -7.43 36.24 11.03
N ASN A 665 -7.70 34.95 10.81
CA ASN A 665 -7.94 34.40 9.48
C ASN A 665 -9.43 34.17 9.18
N SER A 666 -10.33 34.44 10.14
CA SER A 666 -11.78 34.27 9.98
C SER A 666 -12.49 35.55 9.56
N ASP A 667 -13.53 35.36 8.76
CA ASP A 667 -14.54 36.33 8.36
C ASP A 667 -15.93 35.65 8.38
N ASP A 668 -16.98 36.35 7.95
CA ASP A 668 -18.36 35.82 7.92
C ASP A 668 -18.54 34.61 6.96
N ALA A 669 -17.53 34.30 6.14
CA ALA A 669 -17.51 33.19 5.18
C ALA A 669 -16.45 32.14 5.55
N THR A 670 -16.11 32.01 6.84
CA THR A 670 -15.12 31.06 7.34
C THR A 670 -15.76 30.01 8.25
N ILE A 671 -15.31 28.76 8.15
CA ILE A 671 -15.59 27.68 9.12
C ILE A 671 -14.26 27.07 9.61
N TYR A 672 -14.26 26.54 10.82
CA TYR A 672 -13.15 25.79 11.39
C TYR A 672 -13.59 24.35 11.67
N VAL A 673 -12.84 23.35 11.20
CA VAL A 673 -13.13 21.92 11.36
C VAL A 673 -11.90 21.16 11.84
N ASP A 674 -12.10 19.98 12.41
CA ASP A 674 -11.01 19.09 12.83
C ASP A 674 -11.22 17.66 12.29
N ALA A 675 -10.14 16.92 12.02
CA ALA A 675 -10.23 15.57 11.45
C ALA A 675 -9.75 14.44 12.38
N GLY A 676 -9.92 14.57 13.70
CA GLY A 676 -9.73 13.47 14.66
C GLY A 676 -8.32 13.37 15.24
N ASP A 677 -8.13 12.44 16.17
CA ASP A 677 -6.97 12.35 17.07
C ASP A 677 -6.75 13.66 17.83
N PHE A 678 -7.83 14.18 18.41
CA PHE A 678 -7.74 15.36 19.28
C PHE A 678 -7.27 14.98 20.68
N SER A 679 -7.48 13.73 21.10
CA SER A 679 -7.07 13.17 22.39
C SER A 679 -5.75 12.40 22.32
N GLN A 680 -5.24 12.02 23.51
CA GLN A 680 -3.97 11.30 23.75
C GLN A 680 -2.71 12.10 23.41
N GLY A 681 -1.77 12.21 24.35
CA GLY A 681 -0.42 12.75 24.08
C GLY A 681 0.18 13.54 25.23
N THR A 682 -0.62 14.35 25.93
CA THR A 682 -0.16 15.20 27.04
C THR A 682 -1.03 14.98 28.29
N LEU A 683 -0.67 15.61 29.42
CA LEU A 683 -1.41 15.49 30.68
C LEU A 683 -2.90 15.86 30.59
N PHE A 684 -3.34 16.60 29.57
CA PHE A 684 -4.76 16.88 29.38
C PHE A 684 -5.58 15.59 29.22
N GLN A 685 -5.02 14.53 28.62
CA GLN A 685 -5.74 13.27 28.50
C GLN A 685 -6.15 12.65 29.85
N ALA A 686 -5.52 13.03 30.96
CA ALA A 686 -5.86 12.50 32.28
C ALA A 686 -7.32 12.81 32.67
N GLY A 687 -7.94 13.81 32.03
CA GLY A 687 -9.37 14.10 32.15
C GLY A 687 -10.21 13.61 30.97
N TYR A 688 -9.74 12.69 30.13
CA TYR A 688 -10.45 12.20 28.95
C TYR A 688 -11.89 11.76 29.31
N GLU A 689 -12.04 10.80 30.22
CA GLU A 689 -13.35 10.29 30.62
C GLU A 689 -14.11 11.26 31.54
N THR A 690 -13.43 12.05 32.37
CA THR A 690 -14.07 12.83 33.45
C THR A 690 -14.47 14.24 33.04
N ASP A 691 -13.69 14.86 32.15
CA ASP A 691 -13.78 16.27 31.84
C ASP A 691 -13.84 16.57 30.33
N ALA A 692 -13.37 15.65 29.47
CA ALA A 692 -13.38 15.76 28.01
C ALA A 692 -12.77 17.09 27.50
N TYR A 693 -11.57 17.44 27.99
CA TYR A 693 -10.95 18.74 27.74
C TYR A 693 -10.78 19.03 26.24
N GLU A 694 -10.44 18.01 25.45
CA GLU A 694 -10.11 18.12 24.04
C GLU A 694 -11.35 18.41 23.17
N LEU A 695 -12.48 17.74 23.41
CA LEU A 695 -13.74 18.11 22.74
C LEU A 695 -14.24 19.50 23.16
N ARG A 696 -14.08 19.85 24.44
CA ARG A 696 -14.52 21.14 24.96
C ARG A 696 -13.68 22.28 24.41
N ILE A 697 -12.35 22.11 24.30
CA ILE A 697 -11.49 23.14 23.74
C ILE A 697 -11.76 23.34 22.25
N LEU A 698 -12.01 22.28 21.47
CA LEU A 698 -12.46 22.40 20.08
C LEU A 698 -13.74 23.23 19.98
N GLY A 699 -14.72 22.99 20.86
CA GLY A 699 -15.94 23.79 20.93
C GLY A 699 -15.68 25.25 21.32
N GLU A 700 -14.79 25.51 22.28
CA GLU A 700 -14.38 26.86 22.69
C GLU A 700 -13.62 27.62 21.59
N LEU A 701 -12.93 26.90 20.70
CA LEU A 701 -12.27 27.44 19.50
C LEU A 701 -13.25 27.72 18.35
N GLY A 702 -14.51 27.30 18.48
CA GLY A 702 -15.53 27.44 17.44
C GLY A 702 -15.44 26.39 16.33
N CYS A 703 -14.85 25.23 16.61
CA CYS A 703 -14.88 24.09 15.69
C CYS A 703 -16.32 23.69 15.41
N VAL A 704 -16.74 23.72 14.14
CA VAL A 704 -18.13 23.46 13.75
C VAL A 704 -18.44 21.98 13.65
N ALA A 705 -17.44 21.18 13.28
CA ALA A 705 -17.53 19.72 13.26
C ALA A 705 -16.14 19.07 13.38
N THR A 706 -16.11 17.92 14.04
CA THR A 706 -14.95 17.02 14.09
C THR A 706 -15.35 15.58 13.82
N THR A 707 -14.39 14.72 13.49
CA THR A 707 -14.57 13.26 13.43
C THR A 707 -13.78 12.57 14.55
N LEU A 708 -13.82 11.23 14.58
CA LEU A 708 -13.03 10.41 15.48
C LEU A 708 -11.79 9.89 14.75
N GLY A 709 -10.66 9.92 15.43
CA GLY A 709 -9.45 9.18 15.07
C GLY A 709 -9.28 7.92 15.90
N ASN A 710 -8.15 7.25 15.72
CA ASN A 710 -7.87 6.00 16.42
C ASN A 710 -7.68 6.21 17.93
N HIS A 711 -7.10 7.35 18.34
CA HIS A 711 -6.80 7.61 19.75
C HIS A 711 -8.01 7.96 20.61
N GLU A 712 -9.13 8.36 20.00
CA GLU A 712 -10.40 8.45 20.73
C GLU A 712 -10.89 7.08 21.26
N TRP A 713 -10.32 5.96 20.76
CA TRP A 713 -10.63 4.60 21.20
C TRP A 713 -9.61 4.00 22.18
N ASP A 714 -8.62 4.77 22.63
CA ASP A 714 -7.58 4.29 23.56
C ASP A 714 -8.17 3.78 24.89
N HIS A 715 -9.26 4.41 25.35
CA HIS A 715 -10.03 4.00 26.53
C HIS A 715 -11.14 2.99 26.21
N ALA A 716 -11.05 2.30 25.06
CA ALA A 716 -12.06 1.42 24.50
C ALA A 716 -13.42 2.12 24.26
N GLY A 717 -14.43 1.36 23.83
CA GLY A 717 -15.76 1.90 23.53
C GLY A 717 -16.43 2.53 24.75
N ASN A 718 -16.27 1.91 25.93
CA ASN A 718 -16.85 2.45 27.17
C ASN A 718 -16.21 3.79 27.61
N GLY A 719 -14.91 3.96 27.41
CA GLY A 719 -14.22 5.22 27.70
C GLY A 719 -14.71 6.34 26.78
N LEU A 720 -14.78 6.10 25.47
CA LEU A 720 -15.36 7.05 24.51
C LEU A 720 -16.80 7.43 24.90
N ALA A 721 -17.65 6.45 25.21
CA ALA A 721 -19.03 6.68 25.62
C ALA A 721 -19.11 7.55 26.90
N THR A 722 -18.17 7.38 27.82
CA THR A 722 -18.08 8.18 29.05
C THR A 722 -17.60 9.59 28.76
N MET A 723 -16.55 9.76 27.95
CA MET A 723 -16.03 11.04 27.50
C MET A 723 -17.13 11.89 26.82
N LEU A 724 -17.89 11.31 25.90
CA LEU A 724 -18.99 12.01 25.21
C LEU A 724 -20.06 12.53 26.19
N ARG A 725 -20.43 11.71 27.19
CA ARG A 725 -21.39 12.12 28.22
C ARG A 725 -20.84 13.19 29.16
N SER A 726 -19.56 13.09 29.52
CA SER A 726 -18.87 14.11 30.32
C SER A 726 -18.78 15.45 29.58
N ALA A 727 -18.49 15.41 28.27
CA ALA A 727 -18.53 16.59 27.41
C ALA A 727 -19.90 17.27 27.45
N LEU A 728 -20.99 16.52 27.26
CA LEU A 728 -22.37 17.03 27.34
C LEU A 728 -22.70 17.59 28.74
N ALA A 729 -22.32 16.86 29.79
CA ALA A 729 -22.58 17.25 31.17
C ALA A 729 -21.84 18.53 31.57
N SER A 730 -20.71 18.85 30.91
CA SER A 730 -19.95 20.07 31.16
C SER A 730 -20.72 21.35 30.82
N GLY A 731 -21.68 21.28 29.88
CA GLY A 731 -22.41 22.45 29.36
C GLY A 731 -21.54 23.43 28.56
N SER A 732 -20.32 23.04 28.19
CA SER A 732 -19.42 23.83 27.33
C SER A 732 -19.94 23.82 25.89
N PRO A 733 -19.53 24.77 25.04
CA PRO A 733 -19.67 24.62 23.59
C PRO A 733 -18.96 23.34 23.14
N LEU A 734 -19.57 22.61 22.19
CA LEU A 734 -19.05 21.36 21.65
C LEU A 734 -19.18 21.38 20.13
N PRO A 735 -18.21 20.83 19.37
CA PRO A 735 -18.36 20.64 17.94
C PRO A 735 -19.45 19.61 17.65
N LYS A 736 -20.03 19.65 16.45
CA LYS A 736 -20.79 18.48 15.97
C LYS A 736 -19.81 17.32 15.75
N LEU A 737 -20.18 16.10 16.14
CA LEU A 737 -19.36 14.93 15.86
C LEU A 737 -19.94 14.19 14.66
N VAL A 738 -19.10 13.92 13.65
CA VAL A 738 -19.48 13.15 12.46
C VAL A 738 -18.65 11.87 12.33
N GLU A 739 -19.32 10.74 12.18
CA GLU A 739 -18.70 9.42 12.01
C GLU A 739 -19.65 8.51 11.21
N SER A 740 -19.21 8.07 10.03
CA SER A 740 -20.09 7.42 9.04
C SER A 740 -19.86 5.93 8.88
N ASN A 741 -18.73 5.39 9.33
CA ASN A 741 -18.34 4.02 9.01
C ASN A 741 -18.37 3.04 10.18
N LEU A 742 -19.16 3.32 11.22
CA LEU A 742 -19.50 2.36 12.28
C LEU A 742 -20.77 1.56 11.94
N ASP A 743 -20.70 0.23 12.13
CA ASP A 743 -21.82 -0.67 11.92
C ASP A 743 -22.50 -1.06 13.25
N PHE A 744 -23.65 -0.42 13.53
CA PHE A 744 -24.52 -0.76 14.65
C PHE A 744 -25.65 -1.73 14.26
N SER A 745 -25.57 -2.42 13.12
CA SER A 745 -26.57 -3.40 12.71
C SER A 745 -26.35 -4.79 13.34
N GLY A 746 -27.44 -5.54 13.50
CA GLY A 746 -27.43 -6.90 14.04
C GLY A 746 -27.39 -6.97 15.57
N GLU A 747 -26.91 -8.10 16.10
CA GLU A 747 -26.74 -8.28 17.55
C GLU A 747 -25.47 -7.54 18.01
N LEU A 748 -25.67 -6.57 18.91
CA LEU A 748 -24.63 -5.73 19.51
C LEU A 748 -24.22 -6.25 20.89
N THR A 749 -22.93 -6.15 21.21
CA THR A 749 -22.42 -6.38 22.57
C THR A 749 -22.89 -5.27 23.52
N ASP A 750 -22.81 -5.50 24.84
CA ASP A 750 -23.20 -4.49 25.84
C ASP A 750 -22.39 -3.18 25.67
N GLU A 751 -21.10 -3.29 25.31
CA GLU A 751 -20.24 -2.15 25.02
C GLU A 751 -20.68 -1.41 23.74
N GLN A 752 -20.96 -2.13 22.65
CA GLN A 752 -21.44 -1.53 21.41
C GLN A 752 -22.80 -0.82 21.59
N GLN A 753 -23.69 -1.39 22.41
CA GLN A 753 -24.95 -0.73 22.78
C GLN A 753 -24.73 0.53 23.59
N ASN A 754 -23.74 0.53 24.51
CA ASN A 754 -23.41 1.70 25.30
C ASN A 754 -22.82 2.82 24.44
N VAL A 755 -21.94 2.48 23.48
CA VAL A 755 -21.39 3.43 22.50
C VAL A 755 -22.52 4.02 21.65
N GLN A 756 -23.40 3.18 21.10
CA GLN A 756 -24.54 3.64 20.31
C GLN A 756 -25.43 4.61 21.11
N ALA A 757 -25.73 4.30 22.37
CA ALA A 757 -26.52 5.17 23.23
C ALA A 757 -25.82 6.51 23.50
N ALA A 758 -24.51 6.51 23.74
CA ALA A 758 -23.74 7.74 23.92
C ALA A 758 -23.68 8.58 22.63
N PHE A 759 -23.61 7.92 21.47
CA PHE A 759 -23.67 8.56 20.17
C PHE A 759 -25.02 9.25 19.96
N ASP A 760 -26.13 8.56 20.27
CA ASP A 760 -27.48 9.13 20.20
C ASP A 760 -27.68 10.30 21.18
N GLU A 761 -27.12 10.20 22.40
CA GLU A 761 -27.16 11.27 23.41
C GLU A 761 -26.38 12.52 22.99
N TYR A 762 -25.20 12.34 22.39
CA TYR A 762 -24.37 13.44 21.88
C TYR A 762 -24.92 14.03 20.58
N GLY A 763 -25.59 13.21 19.77
CA GLY A 763 -26.03 13.56 18.42
C GLY A 763 -24.95 13.33 17.36
N VAL A 764 -24.19 12.24 17.49
CA VAL A 764 -23.23 11.80 16.47
C VAL A 764 -24.00 11.33 15.24
N LEU A 765 -23.65 11.84 14.06
CA LEU A 765 -24.32 11.53 12.80
C LEU A 765 -23.30 11.15 11.72
N PRO A 766 -23.69 10.43 10.65
CA PRO A 766 -22.79 10.19 9.53
C PRO A 766 -22.31 11.49 8.88
N TYR A 767 -23.19 12.49 8.79
CA TYR A 767 -22.88 13.82 8.27
C TYR A 767 -23.71 14.91 8.94
N THR A 768 -23.31 16.16 8.74
CA THR A 768 -24.09 17.34 9.09
C THR A 768 -23.97 18.42 8.02
N VAL A 769 -24.95 19.32 7.93
CA VAL A 769 -24.90 20.47 7.02
C VAL A 769 -24.71 21.75 7.83
N VAL A 770 -23.82 22.62 7.33
CA VAL A 770 -23.57 23.97 7.87
C VAL A 770 -23.70 25.01 6.75
N GLU A 771 -23.98 26.25 7.12
CA GLU A 771 -24.07 27.37 6.17
C GLU A 771 -22.98 28.39 6.46
N SER A 772 -22.20 28.77 5.44
CA SER A 772 -21.18 29.81 5.54
C SER A 772 -20.89 30.42 4.17
N GLY A 773 -20.66 31.75 4.11
CA GLY A 773 -20.42 32.43 2.83
C GLY A 773 -21.57 32.35 1.83
N GLY A 774 -22.79 32.06 2.32
CA GLY A 774 -23.96 31.79 1.49
C GLY A 774 -23.95 30.42 0.79
N LEU A 775 -23.04 29.52 1.18
CA LEU A 775 -22.94 28.14 0.72
C LEU A 775 -23.48 27.17 1.79
N ARG A 776 -24.18 26.12 1.36
CA ARG A 776 -24.54 24.95 2.17
C ARG A 776 -23.46 23.88 2.02
N ILE A 777 -22.85 23.48 3.12
CA ILE A 777 -21.68 22.62 3.15
C ILE A 777 -22.01 21.37 3.97
N ALA A 778 -22.00 20.20 3.33
CA ALA A 778 -22.06 18.93 4.02
C ALA A 778 -20.68 18.56 4.55
N LEU A 779 -20.61 18.23 5.84
CA LEU A 779 -19.42 17.71 6.52
C LEU A 779 -19.73 16.28 6.96
N PHE A 780 -18.94 15.31 6.54
CA PHE A 780 -19.06 13.92 6.98
C PHE A 780 -17.70 13.38 7.43
N GLY A 781 -17.69 12.41 8.35
CA GLY A 781 -16.47 11.88 8.95
C GLY A 781 -16.31 10.37 8.76
N LEU A 782 -15.08 9.88 8.75
CA LEU A 782 -14.79 8.44 8.70
C LEU A 782 -13.37 8.12 9.20
N SER A 783 -13.16 6.84 9.54
CA SER A 783 -11.84 6.26 9.84
C SER A 783 -11.40 5.25 8.75
N GLY A 784 -10.15 5.34 8.32
CA GLY A 784 -9.55 4.43 7.33
C GLY A 784 -9.12 3.08 7.93
N ASN A 785 -8.70 2.11 7.10
CA ASN A 785 -8.29 0.81 7.64
C ASN A 785 -7.01 0.92 8.48
N SER A 786 -6.10 1.84 8.13
CA SER A 786 -4.87 2.07 8.89
C SER A 786 -5.21 2.50 10.32
N SER A 787 -6.01 3.57 10.47
CA SER A 787 -6.54 4.05 11.75
C SER A 787 -7.32 2.97 12.52
N ILE A 788 -8.19 2.23 11.84
CA ILE A 788 -8.93 1.13 12.48
C ILE A 788 -7.99 0.04 13.02
N SER A 789 -6.90 -0.25 12.30
CA SER A 789 -5.92 -1.25 12.74
C SER A 789 -5.11 -0.82 13.97
N ASP A 790 -4.98 0.50 14.17
CA ASP A 790 -4.32 1.11 15.33
C ASP A 790 -5.28 1.35 16.53
N SER A 791 -6.56 0.98 16.40
CA SER A 791 -7.57 1.03 17.47
C SER A 791 -8.13 -0.38 17.82
N PRO A 792 -7.28 -1.37 18.15
CA PRO A 792 -7.71 -2.75 18.40
C PRO A 792 -8.62 -2.90 19.63
N THR A 793 -8.58 -1.93 20.55
CA THR A 793 -9.42 -1.86 21.76
C THR A 793 -10.80 -1.27 21.52
N SER A 794 -11.09 -0.73 20.33
CA SER A 794 -12.39 -0.10 20.03
C SER A 794 -13.56 -1.07 20.26
N GLY A 795 -13.38 -2.36 19.96
CA GLY A 795 -14.43 -3.38 20.04
C GLY A 795 -15.57 -3.18 19.04
N MET A 796 -15.42 -2.21 18.12
CA MET A 796 -16.46 -1.82 17.16
C MET A 796 -16.39 -2.64 15.87
N LYS A 797 -17.53 -2.65 15.15
CA LYS A 797 -17.58 -3.16 13.78
C LYS A 797 -17.52 -1.98 12.82
N TRP A 798 -16.69 -2.11 11.80
CA TRP A 798 -16.41 -1.05 10.85
C TRP A 798 -16.90 -1.42 9.44
N ILE A 799 -17.51 -0.46 8.77
CA ILE A 799 -17.82 -0.48 7.34
C ILE A 799 -16.56 0.00 6.61
N ASN A 800 -16.27 -0.59 5.46
CA ASN A 800 -15.17 -0.10 4.62
C ASN A 800 -15.37 1.40 4.32
N TYR A 801 -14.32 2.20 4.54
CA TYR A 801 -14.38 3.66 4.49
C TYR A 801 -14.84 4.19 3.11
N VAL A 802 -14.45 3.55 2.01
CA VAL A 802 -14.90 3.93 0.66
C VAL A 802 -16.40 3.66 0.47
N GLU A 803 -16.88 2.50 0.92
CA GLU A 803 -18.30 2.15 0.79
C GLU A 803 -19.19 2.98 1.71
N ALA A 804 -18.71 3.30 2.92
CA ALA A 804 -19.36 4.26 3.82
C ALA A 804 -19.45 5.65 3.17
N ALA A 805 -18.34 6.16 2.63
CA ALA A 805 -18.33 7.46 1.95
C ALA A 805 -19.29 7.51 0.76
N LYS A 806 -19.32 6.48 -0.12
CA LYS A 806 -20.29 6.41 -1.23
C LYS A 806 -21.73 6.46 -0.73
N THR A 807 -22.02 5.71 0.34
CA THR A 807 -23.35 5.65 0.94
C THR A 807 -23.75 7.00 1.52
N THR A 808 -22.85 7.63 2.28
CA THR A 808 -23.08 8.94 2.90
C THR A 808 -23.22 10.05 1.86
N VAL A 809 -22.39 10.08 0.82
CA VAL A 809 -22.51 11.03 -0.29
C VAL A 809 -23.84 10.86 -1.04
N ALA A 810 -24.25 9.60 -1.30
CA ALA A 810 -25.55 9.34 -1.91
C ALA A 810 -26.71 9.84 -1.02
N GLN A 811 -26.64 9.63 0.30
CA GLN A 811 -27.61 10.14 1.26
C GLN A 811 -27.65 11.67 1.29
N ILE A 812 -26.48 12.33 1.27
CA ILE A 812 -26.39 13.80 1.21
C ILE A 812 -27.10 14.30 -0.06
N LYS A 813 -26.79 13.74 -1.22
CA LYS A 813 -27.38 14.15 -2.51
C LYS A 813 -28.88 13.86 -2.61
N GLU A 814 -29.37 12.80 -1.97
CA GLU A 814 -30.80 12.46 -1.95
C GLU A 814 -31.60 13.38 -1.03
N ASN A 815 -31.03 13.74 0.13
CA ASN A 815 -31.77 14.40 1.20
C ASN A 815 -31.50 15.90 1.31
N GLU A 816 -30.40 16.41 0.73
CA GLU A 816 -29.93 17.77 0.91
C GLU A 816 -29.53 18.43 -0.41
N GLU A 817 -29.90 19.69 -0.59
CA GLU A 817 -29.34 20.56 -1.63
C GLU A 817 -28.09 21.27 -1.10
N VAL A 818 -26.91 20.67 -1.28
CA VAL A 818 -25.62 21.24 -0.83
C VAL A 818 -24.76 21.74 -1.98
N ASP A 819 -23.97 22.77 -1.71
CA ASP A 819 -23.02 23.36 -2.66
C ASP A 819 -21.63 22.71 -2.57
N LEU A 820 -21.27 22.14 -1.41
CA LEU A 820 -19.98 21.50 -1.14
C LEU A 820 -20.14 20.26 -0.26
N ILE A 821 -19.35 19.23 -0.53
CA ILE A 821 -19.18 18.04 0.30
C ILE A 821 -17.73 17.95 0.78
N VAL A 822 -17.54 17.99 2.10
CA VAL A 822 -16.24 17.92 2.76
C VAL A 822 -16.17 16.66 3.63
N CYS A 823 -15.11 15.88 3.45
CA CYS A 823 -14.79 14.72 4.27
C CYS A 823 -13.76 15.12 5.35
N LEU A 824 -14.10 14.90 6.61
CA LEU A 824 -13.17 14.91 7.74
C LEU A 824 -12.66 13.48 7.88
N SER A 825 -11.52 13.18 7.27
CA SER A 825 -11.04 11.80 7.14
C SER A 825 -9.89 11.53 8.09
N HIS A 826 -10.06 10.51 8.92
CA HIS A 826 -8.99 9.94 9.72
C HIS A 826 -8.47 8.63 9.08
N SER A 827 -8.13 8.70 7.79
CA SER A 827 -7.59 7.57 7.00
C SER A 827 -6.11 7.75 6.64
N GLY A 828 -5.72 8.97 6.29
CA GLY A 828 -4.34 9.38 6.10
C GLY A 828 -3.76 9.16 4.70
N THR A 829 -2.52 9.62 4.55
CA THR A 829 -1.75 9.53 3.30
C THR A 829 -0.31 9.06 3.55
N SER A 830 0.43 8.76 2.47
CA SER A 830 1.86 8.45 2.56
C SER A 830 2.79 9.67 2.52
N GLY A 831 2.23 10.89 2.42
CA GLY A 831 2.98 12.14 2.33
C GLY A 831 3.59 12.48 0.96
N ASP A 832 3.58 11.53 0.00
CA ASP A 832 4.11 11.75 -1.35
C ASP A 832 3.10 12.41 -2.33
N GLY A 833 1.86 12.61 -1.89
CA GLY A 833 0.76 13.15 -2.70
C GLY A 833 0.22 12.23 -3.78
N VAL A 834 0.64 10.95 -3.82
CA VAL A 834 0.29 9.96 -4.84
C VAL A 834 -0.31 8.68 -4.25
N ASN A 835 0.14 8.29 -3.05
CA ASN A 835 -0.29 7.07 -2.35
C ASN A 835 -0.93 7.41 -0.98
N GLY A 836 -1.88 6.58 -0.54
CA GLY A 836 -2.60 6.76 0.72
C GLY A 836 -4.09 6.46 0.61
N GLU A 837 -4.73 6.12 1.72
CA GLU A 837 -6.16 5.79 1.75
C GLU A 837 -7.03 6.99 1.34
N ASP A 838 -6.66 8.23 1.70
CA ASP A 838 -7.39 9.42 1.24
C ASP A 838 -7.22 9.71 -0.26
N ILE A 839 -6.09 9.31 -0.85
CA ILE A 839 -5.88 9.38 -2.30
C ILE A 839 -6.76 8.35 -3.02
N GLU A 840 -6.93 7.17 -2.43
CA GLU A 840 -7.84 6.13 -2.94
C GLU A 840 -9.30 6.53 -2.79
N LEU A 841 -9.66 7.13 -1.65
CA LEU A 841 -10.99 7.67 -1.39
C LEU A 841 -11.40 8.71 -2.42
N ALA A 842 -10.55 9.70 -2.67
CA ALA A 842 -10.79 10.74 -3.67
C ALA A 842 -11.00 10.17 -5.09
N LYS A 843 -10.27 9.11 -5.47
CA LYS A 843 -10.46 8.43 -6.77
C LYS A 843 -11.78 7.67 -6.83
N ALA A 844 -12.18 7.05 -5.72
CA ALA A 844 -13.37 6.19 -5.66
C ALA A 844 -14.68 6.96 -5.48
N VAL A 845 -14.63 8.16 -4.91
CA VAL A 845 -15.78 9.02 -4.60
C VAL A 845 -15.52 10.45 -5.09
N PRO A 846 -15.54 10.69 -6.42
CA PRO A 846 -15.17 11.98 -7.04
C PRO A 846 -16.14 13.13 -6.72
N ASP A 847 -17.25 12.82 -6.05
CA ASP A 847 -18.26 13.77 -5.58
C ASP A 847 -17.86 14.50 -4.28
N ILE A 848 -16.75 14.10 -3.66
CA ILE A 848 -16.18 14.82 -2.52
C ILE A 848 -15.36 15.99 -3.06
N ASP A 849 -15.62 17.21 -2.59
CA ASP A 849 -14.91 18.40 -3.05
C ASP A 849 -13.58 18.60 -2.30
N PHE A 850 -13.58 18.32 -0.99
CA PHE A 850 -12.41 18.50 -0.15
C PHE A 850 -12.31 17.41 0.93
N ILE A 851 -11.11 16.86 1.11
CA ILE A 851 -10.76 15.95 2.20
C ILE A 851 -9.77 16.65 3.12
N VAL A 852 -10.14 16.78 4.40
CA VAL A 852 -9.20 17.08 5.49
C VAL A 852 -8.63 15.74 5.95
N SER A 853 -7.35 15.51 5.71
CA SER A 853 -6.68 14.22 5.94
C SER A 853 -5.86 14.24 7.23
N GLY A 854 -6.23 13.40 8.20
CA GLY A 854 -5.51 13.17 9.48
C GLY A 854 -4.74 11.85 9.53
N HIS A 855 -4.49 11.30 10.73
CA HIS A 855 -3.87 10.00 11.05
C HIS A 855 -2.37 9.89 10.74
N SER A 856 -1.97 10.29 9.54
CA SER A 856 -0.61 10.09 9.01
C SER A 856 0.40 11.16 9.41
N HIS A 857 -0.02 12.18 10.18
CA HIS A 857 0.79 13.34 10.59
C HIS A 857 1.42 14.12 9.42
N THR A 858 0.91 13.94 8.21
CA THR A 858 1.46 14.60 7.02
C THR A 858 1.20 16.10 7.06
N ALA A 859 2.17 16.89 6.65
CA ALA A 859 1.97 18.30 6.35
C ALA A 859 2.11 18.49 4.84
N TYR A 860 1.05 18.99 4.19
CA TYR A 860 1.10 19.35 2.77
C TYR A 860 1.29 20.86 2.62
N PRO A 861 2.46 21.36 2.18
CA PRO A 861 2.65 22.79 1.94
C PRO A 861 1.76 23.32 0.80
N GLU A 862 1.41 22.45 -0.15
CA GLU A 862 0.49 22.72 -1.27
C GLU A 862 -0.65 21.71 -1.26
N VAL A 863 -1.85 22.14 -1.66
CA VAL A 863 -3.02 21.26 -1.74
C VAL A 863 -2.80 20.16 -2.79
N VAL A 864 -3.10 18.92 -2.43
CA VAL A 864 -3.08 17.80 -3.38
C VAL A 864 -4.42 17.77 -4.12
N LYS A 865 -4.39 17.58 -5.45
CA LYS A 865 -5.61 17.48 -6.27
C LYS A 865 -5.68 16.12 -6.96
N VAL A 866 -6.78 15.40 -6.75
CA VAL A 866 -7.06 14.08 -7.31
C VAL A 866 -8.41 14.12 -8.01
N GLY A 867 -8.42 14.09 -9.35
CA GLY A 867 -9.65 14.37 -10.10
C GLY A 867 -10.11 15.80 -9.81
N ASP A 868 -11.35 15.95 -9.35
CA ASP A 868 -11.92 17.24 -8.92
C ASP A 868 -11.84 17.47 -7.40
N THR A 869 -11.45 16.45 -6.63
CA THR A 869 -11.28 16.50 -5.17
C THR A 869 -9.94 17.13 -4.77
N TYR A 870 -9.99 18.02 -3.77
CA TYR A 870 -8.80 18.57 -3.10
C TYR A 870 -8.52 17.83 -1.80
N ILE A 871 -7.26 17.70 -1.40
CA ILE A 871 -6.83 17.05 -0.16
C ILE A 871 -5.84 17.96 0.55
N GLY A 872 -6.08 18.22 1.83
CA GLY A 872 -5.24 19.05 2.68
C GLY A 872 -4.91 18.35 3.99
N SER A 873 -3.68 18.56 4.47
CA SER A 873 -3.19 18.00 5.74
C SER A 873 -2.22 19.01 6.38
N ALA A 874 -2.37 19.28 7.67
CA ALA A 874 -1.76 20.36 8.44
C ALA A 874 -0.60 19.91 9.36
N GLY A 875 -0.20 18.64 9.32
CA GLY A 875 0.78 18.06 10.24
C GLY A 875 0.14 17.64 11.56
N GLU A 876 0.94 17.60 12.62
CA GLU A 876 0.54 17.13 13.95
C GLU A 876 0.74 18.23 15.02
N TYR A 877 0.23 18.01 16.23
CA TYR A 877 0.53 18.77 17.46
C TYR A 877 0.28 20.28 17.35
N LEU A 878 -0.71 20.67 16.55
CA LEU A 878 -0.98 22.08 16.23
C LEU A 878 0.23 22.81 15.62
N SER A 879 1.16 22.12 14.97
CA SER A 879 2.29 22.75 14.29
C SER A 879 1.84 23.77 13.22
N ASN A 880 0.74 23.50 12.54
CA ASN A 880 0.14 24.42 11.57
C ASN A 880 -1.40 24.49 11.69
N LEU A 881 -1.94 25.65 11.31
CA LEU A 881 -3.35 25.81 10.95
C LEU A 881 -3.48 25.70 9.42
N GLY A 882 -4.20 24.69 8.95
CA GLY A 882 -4.55 24.55 7.54
C GLY A 882 -5.58 25.60 7.12
N SER A 883 -5.42 26.18 5.93
CA SER A 883 -6.38 27.16 5.39
C SER A 883 -6.57 26.95 3.90
N ILE A 884 -7.78 26.58 3.50
CA ILE A 884 -8.19 26.49 2.09
C ILE A 884 -9.36 27.44 1.82
N THR A 885 -9.37 28.10 0.66
CA THR A 885 -10.54 28.87 0.19
C THR A 885 -11.06 28.25 -1.09
N LEU A 886 -12.29 27.75 -1.04
CA LEU A 886 -12.99 27.14 -2.17
C LEU A 886 -13.99 28.14 -2.75
N LYS A 887 -14.03 28.22 -4.07
CA LYS A 887 -14.99 29.02 -4.84
C LYS A 887 -15.93 28.10 -5.59
N VAL A 888 -17.23 28.35 -5.43
CA VAL A 888 -18.28 27.65 -6.15
C VAL A 888 -18.85 28.60 -7.21
N SER A 889 -18.71 28.19 -8.46
CA SER A 889 -19.26 28.92 -9.60
C SER A 889 -20.78 28.68 -9.71
N PRO A 890 -21.56 29.56 -10.37
CA PRO A 890 -23.02 29.36 -10.53
C PRO A 890 -23.41 28.06 -11.24
N ASP A 891 -22.50 27.42 -11.96
CA ASP A 891 -22.68 26.12 -12.62
C ASP A 891 -22.32 24.91 -11.71
N GLY A 892 -21.97 25.16 -10.44
CA GLY A 892 -21.58 24.14 -9.47
C GLY A 892 -20.08 23.80 -9.47
N THR A 893 -19.27 24.39 -10.36
CA THR A 893 -17.83 24.06 -10.44
C THR A 893 -17.07 24.59 -9.20
N VAL A 894 -16.35 23.69 -8.52
CA VAL A 894 -15.52 24.01 -7.35
C VAL A 894 -14.07 24.22 -7.74
N THR A 895 -13.49 25.34 -7.30
CA THR A 895 -12.07 25.65 -7.53
C THR A 895 -11.38 26.11 -6.25
N CYS A 896 -10.15 25.65 -6.04
CA CYS A 896 -9.30 26.15 -4.96
C CYS A 896 -8.74 27.53 -5.33
N ALA A 897 -9.16 28.56 -4.61
CA ALA A 897 -8.69 29.93 -4.79
C ALA A 897 -7.37 30.20 -4.08
N SER A 898 -7.16 29.57 -2.92
CA SER A 898 -5.91 29.63 -2.16
C SER A 898 -5.83 28.48 -1.17
N TYR A 899 -4.61 28.00 -0.93
CA TYR A 899 -4.28 27.04 0.12
C TYR A 899 -2.98 27.49 0.81
N LYS A 900 -2.90 27.35 2.13
CA LYS A 900 -1.68 27.58 2.91
C LYS A 900 -1.72 26.80 4.23
N LEU A 901 -0.55 26.40 4.70
CA LEU A 901 -0.31 26.08 6.11
C LEU A 901 0.19 27.33 6.82
N ILE A 902 -0.43 27.69 7.92
CA ILE A 902 -0.05 28.82 8.76
C ILE A 902 0.65 28.25 9.99
N PRO A 903 1.96 28.46 10.16
CA PRO A 903 2.67 27.99 11.34
C PRO A 903 2.07 28.55 12.62
N ILE A 904 1.95 27.70 13.64
CA ILE A 904 1.54 28.11 14.99
C ILE A 904 2.80 28.08 15.85
N ASP A 905 3.44 29.24 16.02
CA ASP A 905 4.73 29.35 16.71
C ASP A 905 4.77 30.54 17.67
N GLU A 906 5.94 30.77 18.27
CA GLU A 906 6.21 31.89 19.18
C GLU A 906 5.93 33.29 18.60
N SER A 907 5.75 33.45 17.28
CA SER A 907 5.38 34.73 16.66
C SER A 907 3.90 35.11 16.85
N VAL A 908 3.08 34.16 17.30
CA VAL A 908 1.65 34.33 17.54
C VAL A 908 1.38 34.60 19.01
N GLU A 909 0.74 35.74 19.30
CA GLU A 909 0.30 36.07 20.66
C GLU A 909 -0.86 35.15 21.09
N PRO A 910 -0.81 34.53 22.28
CA PRO A 910 -1.87 33.64 22.76
C PRO A 910 -3.17 34.39 23.10
N ASP A 911 -4.33 33.81 22.78
CA ASP A 911 -5.63 34.35 23.19
C ASP A 911 -5.84 34.17 24.71
N ALA A 912 -5.91 35.29 25.43
CA ALA A 912 -6.00 35.30 26.89
C ALA A 912 -7.25 34.60 27.46
N ARG A 913 -8.34 34.47 26.69
CA ARG A 913 -9.54 33.75 27.16
C ARG A 913 -9.28 32.25 27.09
N ILE A 914 -8.74 31.76 25.99
CA ILE A 914 -8.41 30.34 25.82
C ILE A 914 -7.28 29.93 26.78
N GLU A 915 -6.27 30.78 26.97
CA GLU A 915 -5.22 30.56 27.97
C GLU A 915 -5.79 30.38 29.38
N ALA A 916 -6.79 31.19 29.76
CA ALA A 916 -7.48 31.03 31.05
C ALA A 916 -8.30 29.73 31.15
N VAL A 917 -8.85 29.23 30.04
CA VAL A 917 -9.54 27.92 29.99
C VAL A 917 -8.54 26.80 30.22
N ILE A 918 -7.41 26.80 29.49
CA ILE A 918 -6.33 25.81 29.63
C ILE A 918 -5.77 25.83 31.05
N ALA A 919 -5.51 27.00 31.62
CA ALA A 919 -5.03 27.13 33.00
C ALA A 919 -6.00 26.52 34.03
N ASN A 920 -7.32 26.61 33.80
CA ASN A 920 -8.29 25.94 34.65
C ASN A 920 -8.23 24.41 34.51
N TYR A 921 -8.05 23.90 33.29
CA TYR A 921 -7.87 22.46 33.06
C TYR A 921 -6.61 21.95 33.77
N LYS A 922 -5.48 22.66 33.66
CA LYS A 922 -4.25 22.34 34.41
C LYS A 922 -4.49 22.28 35.92
N ASN A 923 -5.21 23.25 36.47
CA ASN A 923 -5.54 23.28 37.90
C ASN A 923 -6.40 22.07 38.32
N THR A 924 -7.35 21.65 37.49
CA THR A 924 -8.13 20.44 37.76
C THR A 924 -7.25 19.20 37.72
N ILE A 925 -6.46 19.00 36.65
CA ILE A 925 -5.51 17.87 36.51
C ILE A 925 -4.55 17.80 37.70
N GLN A 926 -4.02 18.95 38.12
CA GLN A 926 -3.16 19.05 39.30
C GLN A 926 -3.83 18.48 40.55
N GLN A 927 -5.12 18.77 40.76
CA GLN A 927 -5.85 18.35 41.96
C GLN A 927 -6.36 16.92 41.88
N THR A 928 -6.84 16.48 40.71
CA THR A 928 -7.56 15.20 40.54
C THR A 928 -6.63 14.07 40.15
N TYR A 929 -5.57 14.35 39.39
CA TYR A 929 -4.69 13.33 38.82
C TYR A 929 -3.28 13.35 39.41
N LEU A 930 -2.60 14.51 39.45
CA LEU A 930 -1.18 14.59 39.84
C LEU A 930 -0.96 14.56 41.36
N ALA A 931 -1.78 15.26 42.15
CA ALA A 931 -1.64 15.33 43.61
C ALA A 931 -1.62 13.94 44.30
N PRO A 932 -2.43 12.95 43.88
CA PRO A 932 -2.31 11.56 44.33
C PRO A 932 -0.90 10.95 44.22
N TYR A 933 -0.16 11.30 43.17
CA TYR A 933 1.21 10.85 42.90
C TYR A 933 2.29 11.78 43.48
N GLY A 934 1.91 12.78 44.29
CA GLY A 934 2.84 13.74 44.86
C GLY A 934 3.51 14.67 43.83
N ALA A 935 3.00 14.73 42.59
CA ALA A 935 3.56 15.51 41.51
C ALA A 935 2.93 16.90 41.39
N SER A 936 3.69 17.85 40.86
CA SER A 936 3.14 19.12 40.36
C SER A 936 3.34 19.26 38.85
N TYR A 937 2.38 19.87 38.16
CA TYR A 937 2.32 19.95 36.68
C TYR A 937 3.60 20.57 36.09
N ASP A 938 3.91 21.81 36.48
CA ASP A 938 5.05 22.59 35.95
C ASP A 938 6.33 22.43 36.78
N GLU A 939 6.43 21.38 37.60
CA GLU A 939 7.62 21.13 38.42
C GLU A 939 8.78 20.68 37.54
N VAL A 940 9.91 21.39 37.61
CA VAL A 940 11.17 20.96 36.99
C VAL A 940 11.75 19.83 37.82
N ILE A 941 11.66 18.61 37.30
CA ILE A 941 12.08 17.36 37.95
C ILE A 941 13.53 16.99 37.64
N ALA A 942 14.04 17.42 36.49
CA ALA A 942 15.41 17.17 36.05
C ALA A 942 15.86 18.20 35.01
N GLN A 943 17.08 18.04 34.50
CA GLN A 943 17.56 18.73 33.31
C GLN A 943 18.42 17.80 32.45
N SER A 944 18.36 17.99 31.14
CA SER A 944 19.32 17.40 30.19
C SER A 944 20.40 18.40 29.80
N THR A 945 21.65 17.92 29.65
CA THR A 945 22.78 18.74 29.17
C THR A 945 23.06 18.56 27.68
N PHE A 946 22.29 17.70 27.02
CA PHE A 946 22.40 17.31 25.62
C PHE A 946 21.01 17.04 25.03
N ASP A 947 20.90 17.07 23.71
CA ASP A 947 19.68 16.69 23.00
C ASP A 947 19.64 15.17 22.85
N PHE A 948 18.48 14.56 23.13
CA PHE A 948 18.24 13.18 22.76
C PHE A 948 17.91 13.07 21.28
N MET A 949 18.01 11.84 20.76
CA MET A 949 17.59 11.54 19.39
C MET A 949 16.13 11.96 19.17
N PRO A 950 15.80 12.64 18.05
CA PRO A 950 14.42 12.96 17.72
C PRO A 950 13.59 11.69 17.53
N LEU A 951 12.32 11.72 17.93
CA LEU A 951 11.42 10.57 17.81
C LEU A 951 11.28 10.07 16.35
N SER A 952 11.23 11.00 15.39
CA SER A 952 11.18 10.68 13.96
C SER A 952 12.38 9.86 13.49
N GLU A 953 13.58 10.14 14.01
CA GLU A 953 14.79 9.36 13.72
C GLU A 953 14.75 7.98 14.40
N MET A 954 14.19 7.89 15.61
CA MET A 954 13.99 6.61 16.30
C MET A 954 13.07 5.70 15.49
N TYR A 955 12.00 6.23 14.90
CA TYR A 955 11.12 5.48 14.00
C TYR A 955 11.77 5.11 12.66
N ALA A 956 12.61 5.98 12.09
CA ALA A 956 13.26 5.74 10.81
C ALA A 956 14.40 4.71 10.86
N THR A 957 15.12 4.62 11.99
CA THR A 957 16.32 3.78 12.12
C THR A 957 16.04 2.54 12.97
N HIS A 958 16.82 1.47 12.85
CA HIS A 958 16.79 0.33 13.78
C HIS A 958 18.13 0.18 14.49
N GLN A 959 18.17 0.65 15.74
CA GLN A 959 19.36 0.70 16.59
C GLN A 959 18.97 0.68 18.08
N GLU A 960 19.95 0.85 18.96
CA GLU A 960 19.73 1.11 20.38
C GLU A 960 19.34 2.57 20.60
N TYR A 961 18.33 2.82 21.44
CA TYR A 961 17.79 4.17 21.65
C TYR A 961 18.02 4.61 23.10
N PRO A 962 18.86 5.64 23.34
CA PRO A 962 19.14 6.09 24.70
C PRO A 962 17.91 6.52 25.51
N MET A 963 16.88 7.08 24.85
CA MET A 963 15.60 7.39 25.49
C MET A 963 14.88 6.12 25.97
N GLY A 964 14.83 5.08 25.14
CA GLY A 964 14.24 3.80 25.51
C GLY A 964 15.02 3.08 26.61
N ASP A 965 16.35 3.19 26.62
CA ASP A 965 17.20 2.65 27.69
C ASP A 965 16.95 3.36 29.03
N LEU A 966 16.78 4.69 28.99
CA LEU A 966 16.49 5.51 30.16
C LEU A 966 15.13 5.15 30.78
N ILE A 967 14.10 4.91 29.95
CA ILE A 967 12.78 4.44 30.39
C ILE A 967 12.88 2.99 30.91
N ALA A 968 13.61 2.11 30.24
CA ALA A 968 13.77 0.73 30.72
C ALA A 968 14.49 0.67 32.08
N ASP A 969 15.47 1.54 32.31
CA ASP A 969 16.14 1.68 33.61
C ASP A 969 15.19 2.19 34.70
N SER A 970 14.22 3.04 34.34
CA SER A 970 13.22 3.55 35.29
C SER A 970 12.29 2.46 35.83
N TYR A 971 11.98 1.43 35.02
CA TYR A 971 11.13 0.33 35.48
C TYR A 971 11.82 -0.52 36.54
N ILE A 972 13.12 -0.79 36.36
CA ILE A 972 13.91 -1.53 37.35
C ILE A 972 14.06 -0.70 38.62
N TYR A 973 14.34 0.61 38.48
CA TYR A 973 14.42 1.53 39.61
C TYR A 973 13.14 1.50 40.45
N GLU A 974 11.99 1.71 39.80
CA GLU A 974 10.71 1.82 40.49
C GLU A 974 10.26 0.49 41.10
N ALA A 975 10.51 -0.64 40.41
CA ALA A 975 10.26 -1.96 40.96
C ALA A 975 11.00 -2.20 42.28
N ASN A 976 12.27 -1.77 42.38
CA ASN A 976 13.03 -1.88 43.63
C ASN A 976 12.46 -0.96 44.73
N GLU A 977 12.05 0.27 44.40
CA GLU A 977 11.48 1.21 45.37
C GLU A 977 10.18 0.67 46.01
N VAL A 978 9.36 -0.05 45.23
CA VAL A 978 8.15 -0.72 45.75
C VAL A 978 8.40 -2.12 46.33
N GLY A 979 9.67 -2.52 46.48
CA GLY A 979 10.08 -3.76 47.15
C GLY A 979 10.02 -5.02 46.28
N VAL A 980 10.02 -4.86 44.95
CA VAL A 980 10.18 -5.95 43.97
C VAL A 980 11.62 -5.98 43.49
N ASP A 981 12.48 -6.59 44.31
CA ASP A 981 13.90 -6.75 44.02
C ASP A 981 14.16 -7.79 42.90
N ASP A 982 15.39 -7.81 42.37
CA ASP A 982 15.89 -8.82 41.43
C ASP A 982 15.08 -8.89 40.11
N ILE A 983 14.72 -7.75 39.52
CA ILE A 983 14.29 -7.70 38.12
C ILE A 983 15.50 -8.05 37.25
N ASP A 984 15.37 -9.10 36.43
CA ASP A 984 16.45 -9.53 35.53
C ASP A 984 16.50 -8.68 34.26
N VAL A 985 15.32 -8.34 33.71
CA VAL A 985 15.20 -7.59 32.45
C VAL A 985 14.04 -6.60 32.55
N ALA A 986 14.21 -5.39 32.02
CA ALA A 986 13.09 -4.51 31.68
C ALA A 986 12.99 -4.32 30.18
N LEU A 987 11.77 -4.12 29.67
CA LEU A 987 11.52 -3.94 28.24
C LEU A 987 10.47 -2.88 27.96
N VAL A 988 10.79 -2.07 26.96
CA VAL A 988 9.99 -0.92 26.51
C VAL A 988 9.82 -1.01 25.01
N GLY A 989 8.57 -1.02 24.54
CA GLY A 989 8.29 -0.96 23.10
C GLY A 989 8.49 0.45 22.58
N LEU A 990 9.18 0.61 21.44
CA LEU A 990 9.39 1.93 20.83
C LEU A 990 8.06 2.63 20.52
N GLY A 991 7.02 1.87 20.18
CA GLY A 991 5.68 2.39 19.91
C GLY A 991 5.02 3.13 21.09
N THR A 992 5.52 2.98 22.33
CA THR A 992 4.98 3.67 23.51
C THR A 992 5.72 4.95 23.88
N ILE A 993 6.85 5.23 23.22
CA ILE A 993 7.62 6.46 23.44
C ILE A 993 7.03 7.54 22.53
N ARG A 994 6.50 8.61 23.11
CA ARG A 994 5.75 9.66 22.38
C ARG A 994 6.47 10.99 22.25
N GLY A 995 7.66 11.11 22.83
CA GLY A 995 8.47 12.32 22.75
C GLY A 995 9.96 12.05 22.98
N SER A 996 10.73 13.13 23.05
CA SER A 996 12.15 13.10 23.37
C SER A 996 12.53 14.34 24.18
N PHE A 997 13.68 14.32 24.85
CA PHE A 997 14.15 15.49 25.60
C PHE A 997 15.10 16.34 24.78
N PHE A 998 14.88 17.65 24.84
CA PHE A 998 15.86 18.65 24.42
C PHE A 998 16.79 19.01 25.58
N LYS A 999 17.93 19.60 25.23
CA LYS A 999 18.82 20.20 26.21
C LYS A 999 18.09 21.33 26.95
N GLY A 1000 17.77 21.09 28.21
CA GLY A 1000 17.04 22.06 29.00
C GLY A 1000 16.47 21.48 30.30
N PRO A 1001 15.69 22.28 31.04
CA PRO A 1001 14.88 21.78 32.14
C PRO A 1001 13.86 20.76 31.62
N ILE A 1002 13.54 19.76 32.45
CA ILE A 1002 12.54 18.73 32.19
C ILE A 1002 11.50 18.81 33.30
N THR A 1003 10.24 18.87 32.93
CA THR A 1003 9.10 18.96 33.84
C THR A 1003 8.39 17.63 34.06
N THR A 1004 7.52 17.56 35.07
CA THR A 1004 6.58 16.43 35.23
C THR A 1004 5.71 16.23 33.99
N ALA A 1005 5.27 17.31 33.35
CA ALA A 1005 4.47 17.24 32.14
C ALA A 1005 5.25 16.58 30.99
N ASP A 1006 6.53 16.91 30.83
CA ASP A 1006 7.39 16.33 29.80
C ASP A 1006 7.61 14.82 30.02
N ALA A 1007 7.79 14.40 31.28
CA ALA A 1007 7.91 12.97 31.61
C ALA A 1007 6.60 12.21 31.34
N PHE A 1008 5.46 12.84 31.57
CA PHE A 1008 4.17 12.27 31.19
C PHE A 1008 3.99 12.22 29.68
N GLU A 1009 4.33 13.28 28.95
CA GLU A 1009 4.23 13.35 27.48
C GLU A 1009 5.01 12.21 26.82
N ILE A 1010 6.24 11.94 27.26
CA ILE A 1010 7.05 10.85 26.69
C ILE A 1010 6.43 9.47 26.94
N CYS A 1011 5.78 9.28 28.09
CA CYS A 1011 5.18 8.02 28.53
C CYS A 1011 3.65 8.13 28.65
N SER A 1012 3.02 8.79 27.68
CA SER A 1012 1.62 9.20 27.79
C SER A 1012 0.63 8.06 27.54
N LEU A 1013 1.01 7.05 26.76
CA LEU A 1013 0.07 6.05 26.29
C LEU A 1013 -0.51 5.18 27.41
N GLY A 1014 -1.73 4.71 27.17
CA GLY A 1014 -2.34 3.63 27.92
C GLY A 1014 -3.24 4.05 29.06
N VAL A 1015 -3.97 3.06 29.57
CA VAL A 1015 -4.90 3.20 30.68
C VAL A 1015 -4.63 2.09 31.67
N GLY A 1016 -4.73 2.41 32.96
CA GLY A 1016 -4.66 1.43 34.04
C GLY A 1016 -5.90 0.56 34.17
N GLY A 1017 -5.78 -0.50 34.98
CA GLY A 1017 -6.95 -1.27 35.42
C GLY A 1017 -7.86 -0.45 36.34
N ASP A 1018 -7.32 0.63 36.92
CA ASP A 1018 -8.05 1.65 37.68
C ASP A 1018 -8.73 2.73 36.81
N GLY A 1019 -8.61 2.64 35.47
CA GLY A 1019 -9.19 3.60 34.53
C GLY A 1019 -8.43 4.93 34.41
N SER A 1020 -7.30 5.08 35.12
CA SER A 1020 -6.50 6.31 35.06
C SER A 1020 -5.43 6.24 33.96
N ALA A 1021 -5.13 7.39 33.35
CA ALA A 1021 -4.20 7.50 32.22
C ALA A 1021 -2.77 7.03 32.56
N GLY A 1022 -2.04 6.60 31.53
CA GLY A 1022 -0.70 6.01 31.58
C GLY A 1022 -0.72 4.49 31.74
N HIS A 1023 0.11 3.80 30.96
CA HIS A 1023 0.30 2.36 31.11
C HIS A 1023 0.83 2.03 32.51
N PRO A 1024 0.26 1.03 33.19
CA PRO A 1024 0.88 0.49 34.40
C PRO A 1024 2.08 -0.39 34.02
N ILE A 1025 3.04 -0.47 34.95
CA ILE A 1025 4.17 -1.41 34.85
C ILE A 1025 3.70 -2.77 35.39
N ALA A 1026 3.87 -3.83 34.61
CA ALA A 1026 3.61 -5.21 34.99
C ALA A 1026 4.90 -6.02 35.10
N VAL A 1027 4.91 -7.00 35.98
CA VAL A 1027 6.02 -7.95 36.16
C VAL A 1027 5.56 -9.36 35.79
N ALA A 1028 6.26 -9.97 34.84
CA ALA A 1028 6.01 -11.34 34.40
C ALA A 1028 7.31 -12.16 34.40
N TYR A 1029 7.18 -13.48 34.33
CA TYR A 1029 8.30 -14.40 34.18
C TYR A 1029 8.34 -14.97 32.78
N ILE A 1030 9.49 -14.83 32.12
CA ILE A 1030 9.73 -15.25 30.73
C ILE A 1030 10.83 -16.30 30.71
N MET A 1031 10.67 -17.36 29.91
CA MET A 1031 11.71 -18.38 29.75
C MET A 1031 12.90 -17.82 28.98
N GLY A 1032 14.11 -18.32 29.24
CA GLY A 1032 15.31 -17.88 28.52
C GLY A 1032 15.22 -18.09 26.99
N GLU A 1033 14.56 -19.16 26.53
CA GLU A 1033 14.32 -19.38 25.10
C GLU A 1033 13.36 -18.33 24.50
N GLU A 1034 12.38 -17.88 25.28
CA GLU A 1034 11.41 -16.86 24.90
C GLU A 1034 12.07 -15.47 24.86
N LEU A 1035 12.96 -15.15 25.81
CA LEU A 1035 13.76 -13.91 25.79
C LEU A 1035 14.68 -13.82 24.55
N LYS A 1036 15.34 -14.93 24.19
CA LYS A 1036 16.16 -14.99 22.96
C LYS A 1036 15.31 -14.80 21.72
N LEU A 1037 14.11 -15.38 21.71
CA LEU A 1037 13.16 -15.19 20.62
C LEU A 1037 12.69 -13.73 20.51
N MET A 1038 12.47 -13.04 21.63
CA MET A 1038 12.13 -11.61 21.62
C MET A 1038 13.23 -10.76 20.96
N CYS A 1039 14.50 -11.01 21.30
CA CYS A 1039 15.64 -10.34 20.65
C CYS A 1039 15.66 -10.62 19.14
N GLU A 1040 15.31 -11.85 18.75
CA GLU A 1040 15.26 -12.25 17.34
C GLU A 1040 14.11 -11.57 16.58
N LEU A 1041 12.94 -11.38 17.22
CA LEU A 1041 11.83 -10.64 16.65
C LEU A 1041 12.19 -9.16 16.45
N ASP A 1042 12.83 -8.52 17.44
CA ASP A 1042 13.32 -7.15 17.32
C ASP A 1042 14.35 -7.03 16.18
N ALA A 1043 15.38 -7.89 16.14
CA ALA A 1043 16.40 -7.93 15.09
C ALA A 1043 15.82 -8.16 13.67
N SER A 1044 14.87 -9.08 13.56
CA SER A 1044 14.35 -9.54 12.28
C SER A 1044 13.23 -8.68 11.73
N LEU A 1045 12.28 -8.29 12.57
CA LEU A 1045 11.05 -7.60 12.18
C LEU A 1045 11.07 -6.10 12.50
N GLY A 1046 11.85 -5.65 13.49
CA GLY A 1046 11.97 -4.23 13.84
C GLY A 1046 12.28 -3.30 12.65
N PRO A 1047 13.13 -3.68 11.68
CA PRO A 1047 13.35 -2.86 10.47
C PRO A 1047 12.13 -2.74 9.53
N MET A 1048 11.16 -3.66 9.63
CA MET A 1048 9.95 -3.69 8.80
C MET A 1048 8.72 -3.16 9.54
N VAL A 1049 8.71 -3.28 10.87
CA VAL A 1049 7.57 -2.94 11.74
C VAL A 1049 8.10 -2.20 12.96
N SER A 1050 7.95 -0.87 12.97
CA SER A 1050 8.49 0.00 14.02
C SER A 1050 7.93 -0.31 15.41
N SER A 1051 6.68 -0.75 15.51
CA SER A 1051 6.01 -1.10 16.77
C SER A 1051 6.62 -2.32 17.48
N ILE A 1052 7.39 -3.17 16.77
CA ILE A 1052 8.07 -4.34 17.35
C ILE A 1052 9.48 -3.98 17.85
N LYS A 1053 9.99 -2.77 17.56
CA LYS A 1053 11.31 -2.35 18.04
C LYS A 1053 11.28 -2.20 19.56
N MET A 1054 12.28 -2.75 20.24
CA MET A 1054 12.34 -2.81 21.70
C MET A 1054 13.59 -2.13 22.26
N SER A 1055 13.47 -1.56 23.44
CA SER A 1055 14.61 -1.15 24.28
C SER A 1055 14.64 -2.02 25.53
N TYR A 1056 15.83 -2.28 26.04
CA TYR A 1056 16.05 -3.25 27.12
C TYR A 1056 16.84 -2.61 28.27
N SER A 1057 16.61 -3.09 29.49
CA SER A 1057 17.55 -2.98 30.60
C SER A 1057 17.81 -4.36 31.19
N GLY A 1058 19.00 -4.61 31.72
CA GLY A 1058 19.38 -5.93 32.25
C GLY A 1058 19.71 -7.00 31.20
N LEU A 1059 19.62 -6.67 29.90
CA LEU A 1059 19.88 -7.59 28.78
C LEU A 1059 20.74 -6.92 27.70
N GLU A 1060 21.65 -7.70 27.13
CA GLU A 1060 22.43 -7.34 25.94
C GLU A 1060 22.24 -8.41 24.85
N TYR A 1061 22.06 -7.99 23.59
CA TYR A 1061 22.16 -8.89 22.46
C TYR A 1061 22.96 -8.32 21.28
N THR A 1062 23.59 -9.21 20.52
CA THR A 1062 24.29 -8.89 19.26
C THR A 1062 23.56 -9.52 18.08
N PHE A 1063 23.43 -8.80 16.96
CA PHE A 1063 22.79 -9.32 15.76
C PHE A 1063 23.49 -8.91 14.46
N ASN A 1064 23.45 -9.81 13.47
CA ASN A 1064 23.97 -9.58 12.13
C ASN A 1064 22.83 -9.33 11.15
N ASP A 1065 22.77 -8.11 10.61
CA ASP A 1065 21.70 -7.68 9.71
C ASP A 1065 21.73 -8.34 8.32
N LYS A 1066 22.81 -9.05 7.99
CA LYS A 1066 22.95 -9.81 6.74
C LYS A 1066 22.49 -11.28 6.85
N ARG A 1067 22.13 -11.75 8.04
CA ARG A 1067 21.58 -13.11 8.23
C ARG A 1067 20.08 -13.15 7.90
N ALA A 1068 19.56 -14.36 7.69
CA ALA A 1068 18.15 -14.56 7.35
C ALA A 1068 17.23 -14.14 8.50
N ILE A 1069 15.98 -13.82 8.17
CA ILE A 1069 14.91 -13.59 9.16
C ILE A 1069 14.82 -14.80 10.10
N LEU A 1070 14.72 -14.53 11.40
CA LEU A 1070 14.74 -15.48 12.51
C LEU A 1070 16.07 -16.23 12.72
N ASP A 1071 17.18 -15.66 12.24
CA ASP A 1071 18.54 -16.15 12.47
C ASP A 1071 19.56 -14.98 12.56
N LYS A 1072 19.10 -13.77 12.90
CA LYS A 1072 19.95 -12.58 12.94
C LYS A 1072 20.72 -12.44 14.24
N VAL A 1073 20.12 -12.80 15.37
CA VAL A 1073 20.75 -12.71 16.68
C VAL A 1073 21.84 -13.75 16.78
N THR A 1074 23.04 -13.30 17.10
CA THR A 1074 24.23 -14.15 17.24
C THR A 1074 24.52 -14.49 18.68
N ASP A 1075 24.12 -13.62 19.60
CA ASP A 1075 24.46 -13.73 21.01
C ASP A 1075 23.49 -12.96 21.90
N VAL A 1076 23.19 -13.48 23.10
CA VAL A 1076 22.28 -12.87 24.08
C VAL A 1076 22.77 -13.17 25.49
N HIS A 1077 22.92 -12.12 26.30
CA HIS A 1077 23.40 -12.19 27.68
C HIS A 1077 22.52 -11.34 28.61
N LEU A 1078 22.43 -11.74 29.88
CA LEU A 1078 22.05 -10.79 30.92
C LEU A 1078 23.22 -9.84 31.17
N LEU A 1079 22.92 -8.56 31.34
CA LEU A 1079 23.87 -7.52 31.67
C LEU A 1079 23.58 -7.02 33.08
N ARG A 1080 24.45 -7.33 34.04
CA ARG A 1080 24.29 -6.89 35.43
C ARG A 1080 24.79 -5.45 35.61
N PRO A 1081 24.36 -4.73 36.67
CA PRO A 1081 24.75 -3.33 36.91
C PRO A 1081 26.25 -3.08 37.02
N ASP A 1082 27.05 -4.10 37.38
CA ASP A 1082 28.52 -4.02 37.43
C ASP A 1082 29.20 -4.26 36.07
N GLY A 1083 28.42 -4.42 34.99
CA GLY A 1083 28.87 -4.70 33.64
C GLY A 1083 29.19 -6.17 33.37
N THR A 1084 28.93 -7.07 34.32
CA THR A 1084 29.14 -8.51 34.10
C THR A 1084 28.08 -9.10 33.19
N LYS A 1085 28.52 -9.99 32.29
CA LYS A 1085 27.65 -10.73 31.36
C LYS A 1085 27.39 -12.14 31.86
N GLU A 1086 26.13 -12.53 31.95
CA GLU A 1086 25.71 -13.88 32.34
C GLU A 1086 24.96 -14.58 31.19
N GLU A 1087 25.22 -15.86 31.00
CA GLU A 1087 24.58 -16.67 29.95
C GLU A 1087 23.09 -16.91 30.27
N ILE A 1088 22.21 -16.66 29.30
CA ILE A 1088 20.78 -16.98 29.40
C ILE A 1088 20.56 -18.47 29.14
N LYS A 1089 19.95 -19.17 30.11
CA LYS A 1089 19.58 -20.59 30.04
C LYS A 1089 18.17 -20.75 29.53
N ASP A 1090 18.01 -21.55 28.47
CA ASP A 1090 16.75 -21.72 27.76
C ASP A 1090 15.58 -22.15 28.67
N ASP A 1091 15.85 -23.02 29.65
CA ASP A 1091 14.86 -23.62 30.55
C ASP A 1091 14.69 -22.91 31.90
N ALA A 1092 15.30 -21.73 32.08
CA ALA A 1092 15.16 -20.91 33.28
C ALA A 1092 14.11 -19.79 33.08
N LEU A 1093 13.40 -19.45 34.16
CA LEU A 1093 12.52 -18.28 34.22
C LEU A 1093 13.32 -17.05 34.67
N TYR A 1094 13.07 -15.93 34.00
CA TYR A 1094 13.66 -14.63 34.27
C TYR A 1094 12.55 -13.65 34.63
N LYS A 1095 12.77 -12.82 35.66
CA LYS A 1095 11.79 -11.83 36.11
C LYS A 1095 11.89 -10.58 35.23
N VAL A 1096 10.79 -10.22 34.60
CA VAL A 1096 10.75 -9.21 33.54
C VAL A 1096 9.75 -8.10 33.88
N ALA A 1097 10.20 -6.86 33.92
CA ALA A 1097 9.34 -5.68 34.03
C ALA A 1097 9.02 -5.09 32.64
N CYS A 1098 7.77 -4.74 32.41
CA CYS A 1098 7.33 -4.19 31.13
C CYS A 1098 6.07 -3.33 31.32
N ASN A 1099 5.83 -2.37 30.42
CA ASN A 1099 4.54 -1.70 30.40
C ASN A 1099 3.44 -2.61 29.84
N MET A 1100 2.19 -2.23 30.11
CA MET A 1100 1.03 -3.03 29.70
C MET A 1100 0.94 -3.23 28.18
N TYR A 1101 1.43 -2.28 27.37
CA TYR A 1101 1.53 -2.46 25.92
C TYR A 1101 2.41 -3.64 25.55
N ALA A 1102 3.65 -3.66 26.04
CA ALA A 1102 4.58 -4.74 25.75
C ALA A 1102 4.06 -6.07 26.32
N ALA A 1103 3.46 -6.07 27.52
CA ALA A 1103 2.82 -7.24 28.10
C ALA A 1103 1.73 -7.85 27.18
N ASN A 1104 0.83 -7.02 26.67
CA ASN A 1104 -0.23 -7.44 25.75
C ASN A 1104 0.31 -7.89 24.39
N MET A 1105 1.30 -7.17 23.84
CA MET A 1105 1.96 -7.53 22.59
C MET A 1105 2.58 -8.93 22.66
N LEU A 1106 3.20 -9.29 23.80
CA LEU A 1106 3.77 -10.63 24.01
C LEU A 1106 2.70 -11.73 23.92
N GLY A 1107 1.49 -11.48 24.42
CA GLY A 1107 0.35 -12.41 24.30
C GLY A 1107 -0.18 -12.56 22.87
N MET A 1108 -0.21 -11.47 22.10
CA MET A 1108 -0.78 -11.45 20.74
C MET A 1108 0.08 -12.19 19.69
N LEU A 1109 1.41 -12.23 19.85
CA LEU A 1109 2.34 -12.88 18.91
C LEU A 1109 2.05 -14.38 18.70
N ASN A 1110 1.50 -15.06 19.70
CA ASN A 1110 1.09 -16.46 19.61
C ASN A 1110 -0.07 -16.65 18.61
N GLY A 1111 -1.04 -15.73 18.60
CA GLY A 1111 -2.18 -15.74 17.69
C GLY A 1111 -1.77 -15.45 16.24
N LEU A 1112 -0.96 -14.41 16.03
CA LEU A 1112 -0.49 -13.98 14.70
C LEU A 1112 0.30 -15.05 13.97
N THR A 1113 1.03 -15.89 14.71
CA THR A 1113 1.88 -16.94 14.13
C THR A 1113 1.23 -18.31 14.10
N ASN A 1114 -0.06 -18.43 14.42
CA ASN A 1114 -0.76 -19.72 14.60
C ASN A 1114 0.01 -20.69 15.52
N GLY A 1115 0.64 -20.14 16.57
CA GLY A 1115 1.47 -20.89 17.53
C GLY A 1115 2.85 -21.32 17.03
N MET A 1116 3.35 -20.79 15.91
CA MET A 1116 4.71 -21.07 15.44
C MET A 1116 5.77 -20.36 16.30
N LEU A 1117 5.49 -19.14 16.76
CA LEU A 1117 6.32 -18.38 17.69
C LEU A 1117 5.53 -18.22 18.99
N LYS A 1118 6.01 -18.86 20.07
CA LYS A 1118 5.32 -18.88 21.35
C LYS A 1118 6.16 -18.12 22.38
N ILE A 1119 5.64 -16.97 22.82
CA ILE A 1119 6.08 -16.28 24.03
C ILE A 1119 4.87 -16.29 24.95
N GLU A 1120 4.99 -16.92 26.11
CA GLU A 1120 3.89 -17.08 27.06
C GLU A 1120 4.31 -16.51 28.40
N PRO A 1121 3.94 -15.28 28.76
CA PRO A 1121 4.30 -14.73 30.06
C PRO A 1121 3.67 -15.53 31.20
N LYS A 1122 4.44 -15.72 32.29
CA LYS A 1122 4.09 -16.63 33.40
C LYS A 1122 4.18 -15.92 34.75
N TYR A 1123 3.48 -16.46 35.75
CA TYR A 1123 3.76 -16.19 37.15
C TYR A 1123 5.07 -16.87 37.58
N GLU A 1124 5.55 -16.56 38.79
CA GLU A 1124 6.80 -17.11 39.35
C GLU A 1124 6.81 -18.64 39.40
N ASP A 1125 5.65 -19.27 39.59
CA ASP A 1125 5.50 -20.72 39.63
C ASP A 1125 5.47 -21.39 38.24
N GLY A 1126 5.59 -20.59 37.17
CA GLY A 1126 5.59 -21.03 35.78
C GLY A 1126 4.20 -21.21 35.18
N THR A 1127 3.12 -20.87 35.89
CA THR A 1127 1.76 -20.87 35.33
C THR A 1127 1.55 -19.69 34.37
N PRO A 1128 0.92 -19.85 33.20
CA PRO A 1128 0.67 -18.74 32.28
C PRO A 1128 -0.21 -17.65 32.88
N ILE A 1129 0.09 -16.39 32.56
CA ILE A 1129 -0.73 -15.23 32.90
C ILE A 1129 -1.82 -15.07 31.83
N GLU A 1130 -3.09 -15.11 32.23
CA GLU A 1130 -4.23 -14.83 31.35
C GLU A 1130 -4.66 -13.36 31.38
N ASP A 1131 -4.49 -12.69 32.52
CA ASP A 1131 -4.81 -11.28 32.74
C ASP A 1131 -3.60 -10.56 33.32
N PHE A 1132 -2.96 -9.71 32.51
CA PHE A 1132 -1.77 -8.97 32.92
C PHE A 1132 -2.02 -7.93 34.02
N TYR A 1133 -3.26 -7.45 34.19
CA TYR A 1133 -3.57 -6.52 35.28
C TYR A 1133 -3.39 -7.15 36.66
N SER A 1134 -3.46 -8.48 36.76
CA SER A 1134 -3.14 -9.22 37.99
C SER A 1134 -1.68 -9.13 38.42
N SER A 1135 -0.80 -8.69 37.51
CA SER A 1135 0.66 -8.65 37.68
C SER A 1135 1.23 -7.23 37.65
N VAL A 1136 0.36 -6.22 37.76
CA VAL A 1136 0.75 -4.81 37.82
C VAL A 1136 1.42 -4.49 39.16
N LEU A 1137 2.49 -3.71 39.11
CA LEU A 1137 3.16 -3.15 40.28
C LEU A 1137 2.23 -2.14 40.97
N THR A 1138 2.19 -2.20 42.30
CA THR A 1138 1.42 -1.26 43.10
C THR A 1138 2.25 -0.65 44.22
N ASP A 1139 1.96 0.59 44.57
CA ASP A 1139 2.52 1.25 45.74
C ASP A 1139 1.99 0.64 47.07
N GLU A 1140 2.47 1.14 48.20
CA GLU A 1140 2.04 0.72 49.54
C GLU A 1140 0.53 0.93 49.83
N ASN A 1141 -0.14 1.78 49.04
CA ASN A 1141 -1.56 2.06 49.13
C ASN A 1141 -2.40 1.23 48.15
N GLY A 1142 -1.76 0.35 47.37
CA GLY A 1142 -2.39 -0.48 46.35
C GLY A 1142 -2.72 0.27 45.07
N ARG A 1143 -2.13 1.46 44.84
CA ARG A 1143 -2.28 2.19 43.58
C ARG A 1143 -1.32 1.63 42.54
N GLU A 1144 -1.79 1.48 41.31
CA GLU A 1144 -0.94 1.08 40.19
C GLU A 1144 0.22 2.05 39.98
N ILE A 1145 1.41 1.49 39.78
CA ILE A 1145 2.59 2.26 39.36
C ILE A 1145 2.50 2.49 37.87
N LYS A 1146 2.34 3.76 37.48
CA LYS A 1146 2.30 4.19 36.08
C LYS A 1146 3.71 4.35 35.53
N GLU A 1147 3.86 4.07 34.25
CA GLU A 1147 5.12 4.21 33.51
C GLU A 1147 5.73 5.61 33.65
N TRP A 1148 4.93 6.66 33.44
CA TRP A 1148 5.41 8.04 33.57
C TRP A 1148 5.82 8.40 35.00
N VAL A 1149 5.19 7.79 36.02
CA VAL A 1149 5.53 7.99 37.43
C VAL A 1149 6.90 7.38 37.71
N ALA A 1150 7.12 6.14 37.29
CA ALA A 1150 8.43 5.48 37.39
C ALA A 1150 9.52 6.30 36.67
N PHE A 1151 9.20 6.81 35.48
CA PHE A 1151 10.11 7.63 34.70
C PHE A 1151 10.45 8.95 35.41
N ARG A 1152 9.45 9.68 35.88
CA ARG A 1152 9.62 10.90 36.68
C ARG A 1152 10.48 10.62 37.91
N ASP A 1153 10.14 9.59 38.69
CA ASP A 1153 10.83 9.28 39.95
C ASP A 1153 12.29 8.90 39.71
N TYR A 1154 12.55 8.14 38.64
CA TYR A 1154 13.92 7.85 38.22
C TYR A 1154 14.70 9.11 37.81
N LEU A 1155 14.08 10.03 37.06
CA LEU A 1155 14.71 11.31 36.69
C LEU A 1155 15.05 12.16 37.93
N THR A 1156 14.16 12.22 38.93
CA THR A 1156 14.40 12.95 40.18
C THR A 1156 15.48 12.32 41.06
N SER A 1157 15.76 11.02 40.88
CA SER A 1157 16.76 10.28 41.66
C SER A 1157 18.21 10.64 41.31
N PHE A 1158 18.42 11.29 40.16
CA PHE A 1158 19.77 11.61 39.69
C PHE A 1158 20.48 12.65 40.54
N GLU A 1159 21.81 12.57 40.53
CA GLU A 1159 22.65 13.53 41.23
C GLU A 1159 22.39 14.95 40.69
N PRO A 1160 22.21 15.94 41.59
CA PRO A 1160 21.96 17.32 41.18
C PRO A 1160 23.22 17.95 40.59
N GLY A 1161 23.03 18.76 39.55
CA GLY A 1161 24.08 19.58 38.96
C GLY A 1161 24.38 20.83 39.81
N ASP A 1162 25.23 21.72 39.29
CA ASP A 1162 25.66 22.95 39.98
C ASP A 1162 24.50 23.90 40.34
N ASN A 1163 23.38 23.81 39.63
CA ASN A 1163 22.16 24.59 39.88
C ASN A 1163 21.20 23.92 40.88
N GLY A 1164 21.56 22.76 41.44
CA GLY A 1164 20.74 22.01 42.39
C GLY A 1164 19.61 21.19 41.76
N ILE A 1165 19.53 21.11 40.43
CA ILE A 1165 18.52 20.34 39.68
C ILE A 1165 19.13 18.97 39.30
N PRO A 1166 18.42 17.84 39.53
CA PRO A 1166 18.84 16.52 39.05
C PRO A 1166 19.25 16.57 37.58
N THR A 1167 20.42 16.03 37.23
CA THR A 1167 20.95 16.12 35.87
C THR A 1167 21.06 14.74 35.25
N ILE A 1168 20.48 14.57 34.05
CA ILE A 1168 20.58 13.31 33.31
C ILE A 1168 22.05 12.94 33.10
N PRO A 1169 22.49 11.74 33.53
CA PRO A 1169 23.88 11.33 33.40
C PRO A 1169 24.35 11.27 31.94
N SER A 1170 25.58 11.70 31.69
CA SER A 1170 26.22 11.69 30.36
C SER A 1170 26.33 10.31 29.71
N LYS A 1171 26.15 9.21 30.47
CA LYS A 1171 26.10 7.86 29.90
C LYS A 1171 25.01 7.74 28.83
N TYR A 1172 23.89 8.48 28.95
CA TYR A 1172 22.79 8.47 27.99
C TYR A 1172 23.00 9.34 26.75
N ILE A 1173 24.19 9.95 26.56
CA ILE A 1173 24.55 10.61 25.29
C ILE A 1173 24.68 9.58 24.17
N GLY A 1174 25.16 8.37 24.50
CA GLY A 1174 25.38 7.30 23.55
C GLY A 1174 24.66 6.02 23.93
N THR A 1175 24.83 4.99 23.10
CA THR A 1175 24.29 3.65 23.33
C THR A 1175 24.87 3.05 24.61
N GLN A 1176 24.07 2.27 25.35
CA GLN A 1176 24.54 1.46 26.47
C GLN A 1176 25.12 0.11 26.02
N TYR A 1177 25.20 -0.11 24.71
CA TYR A 1177 25.65 -1.34 24.05
C TYR A 1177 24.78 -2.55 24.40
N ARG A 1178 23.51 -2.34 24.74
CA ARG A 1178 22.50 -3.39 24.98
C ARG A 1178 21.98 -4.00 23.69
N LYS A 1179 22.07 -3.27 22.58
CA LYS A 1179 21.70 -3.76 21.24
C LYS A 1179 22.82 -3.48 20.25
N VAL A 1180 23.61 -4.50 19.95
CA VAL A 1180 24.82 -4.38 19.13
C VAL A 1180 24.57 -4.93 17.73
N LYS A 1181 24.53 -4.04 16.74
CA LYS A 1181 24.45 -4.40 15.33
C LYS A 1181 25.85 -4.67 14.78
N VAL A 1182 26.06 -5.84 14.17
CA VAL A 1182 27.31 -6.18 13.47
C VAL A 1182 27.07 -6.37 11.98
N HIS A 1183 27.90 -5.76 11.15
CA HIS A 1183 27.82 -5.84 9.69
C HIS A 1183 28.84 -6.84 9.13
N ILE A 1184 28.66 -8.12 9.45
CA ILE A 1184 29.60 -9.17 9.02
C ILE A 1184 29.07 -9.83 7.75
N GLY A 1185 29.69 -9.53 6.60
CA GLY A 1185 29.33 -10.04 5.27
C GLY A 1185 30.16 -11.23 4.77
N GLY A 1186 29.89 -11.67 3.54
CA GLY A 1186 30.64 -12.74 2.86
C GLY A 1186 30.47 -14.13 3.49
N LEU A 1187 31.50 -14.99 3.40
CA LEU A 1187 31.46 -16.33 4.01
C LEU A 1187 31.34 -16.30 5.54
N LYS A 1188 31.72 -15.18 6.19
CA LYS A 1188 31.59 -15.01 7.64
C LYS A 1188 30.14 -14.91 8.11
N VAL A 1189 29.19 -14.59 7.21
CA VAL A 1189 27.75 -14.73 7.49
C VAL A 1189 27.39 -16.16 7.90
N LEU A 1190 28.16 -17.16 7.44
CA LEU A 1190 27.94 -18.59 7.73
C LEU A 1190 28.60 -19.08 9.03
N GLU A 1191 29.49 -18.29 9.63
CA GLU A 1191 30.08 -18.62 10.94
C GLU A 1191 28.93 -18.60 11.97
N ASP A 1192 28.72 -19.73 12.65
CA ASP A 1192 27.64 -19.93 13.64
C ASP A 1192 26.22 -19.58 13.12
N ALA A 1193 26.00 -19.68 11.81
CA ALA A 1193 24.70 -19.44 11.19
C ALA A 1193 23.75 -20.63 11.36
N GLY A 1194 22.46 -20.33 11.52
CA GLY A 1194 21.40 -21.32 11.52
C GLY A 1194 21.24 -22.00 10.15
N LEU A 1195 20.56 -23.16 10.18
CA LEU A 1195 20.34 -23.97 9.00
C LEU A 1195 19.63 -23.19 7.87
N THR A 1196 18.75 -22.25 8.23
CA THR A 1196 18.01 -21.41 7.28
C THR A 1196 18.95 -20.51 6.48
N THR A 1197 19.81 -19.74 7.16
CA THR A 1197 20.83 -18.90 6.50
C THR A 1197 21.77 -19.73 5.64
N ILE A 1198 22.20 -20.90 6.13
CA ILE A 1198 23.05 -21.82 5.36
C ILE A 1198 22.34 -22.31 4.09
N VAL A 1199 21.09 -22.75 4.19
CA VAL A 1199 20.32 -23.27 3.06
C VAL A 1199 20.04 -22.18 2.02
N LEU A 1200 19.65 -20.98 2.45
CA LEU A 1200 19.40 -19.85 1.54
C LEU A 1200 20.68 -19.44 0.80
N ASN A 1201 21.81 -19.37 1.49
CA ASN A 1201 23.10 -19.09 0.86
C ASN A 1201 23.51 -20.20 -0.13
N ILE A 1202 23.35 -21.47 0.22
CA ILE A 1202 23.61 -22.60 -0.70
C ILE A 1202 22.68 -22.53 -1.92
N ALA A 1203 21.40 -22.21 -1.73
CA ALA A 1203 20.43 -22.05 -2.82
C ALA A 1203 20.80 -20.89 -3.75
N GLY A 1204 21.24 -19.76 -3.19
CA GLY A 1204 21.76 -18.61 -3.95
C GLY A 1204 22.98 -18.98 -4.79
N VAL A 1205 23.96 -19.69 -4.19
CA VAL A 1205 25.14 -20.20 -4.93
C VAL A 1205 24.72 -21.16 -6.05
N LEU A 1206 23.78 -22.07 -5.80
CA LEU A 1206 23.27 -22.99 -6.83
C LEU A 1206 22.56 -22.25 -7.97
N LEU A 1207 21.82 -21.18 -7.66
CA LEU A 1207 21.16 -20.34 -8.66
C LEU A 1207 22.18 -19.63 -9.55
N ILE A 1208 23.22 -19.04 -8.97
CA ILE A 1208 24.32 -18.40 -9.72
C ILE A 1208 25.00 -19.42 -10.65
N VAL A 1209 25.26 -20.64 -10.15
CA VAL A 1209 25.83 -21.73 -10.97
C VAL A 1209 24.89 -22.10 -12.12
N ILE A 1210 23.58 -22.17 -11.89
CA ILE A 1210 22.59 -22.45 -12.94
C ILE A 1210 22.58 -21.34 -13.99
N ILE A 1211 22.58 -20.06 -13.58
CA ILE A 1211 22.62 -18.91 -14.49
C ILE A 1211 23.90 -18.93 -15.33
N ALA A 1212 25.06 -19.19 -14.71
CA ALA A 1212 26.34 -19.31 -15.41
C ALA A 1212 26.34 -20.47 -16.43
N LEU A 1213 25.74 -21.62 -16.09
CA LEU A 1213 25.59 -22.75 -17.00
C LEU A 1213 24.66 -22.43 -18.17
N LEU A 1214 23.56 -21.72 -17.93
CA LEU A 1214 22.63 -21.26 -18.97
C LEU A 1214 23.29 -20.23 -19.89
N GLY A 1215 24.06 -19.28 -19.34
CA GLY A 1215 24.86 -18.31 -20.10
C GLY A 1215 25.92 -19.00 -20.96
N ALA A 1216 26.66 -19.96 -20.40
CA ALA A 1216 27.63 -20.77 -21.14
C ALA A 1216 26.96 -21.60 -22.27
N LEU A 1217 25.77 -22.14 -22.02
CA LEU A 1217 24.97 -22.84 -23.02
C LEU A 1217 24.50 -21.89 -24.14
N GLY A 1218 24.02 -20.69 -23.78
CA GLY A 1218 23.65 -19.63 -24.70
C GLY A 1218 24.80 -19.19 -25.60
N LEU A 1219 25.98 -18.95 -25.02
CA LEU A 1219 27.22 -18.66 -25.75
C LEU A 1219 27.60 -19.81 -26.70
N ARG A 1220 27.47 -21.07 -26.26
CA ARG A 1220 27.75 -22.24 -27.09
C ARG A 1220 26.77 -22.37 -28.26
N ILE A 1221 25.50 -22.07 -28.05
CA ILE A 1221 24.46 -22.05 -29.10
C ILE A 1221 24.71 -20.89 -30.07
N SER A 1222 25.04 -19.70 -29.58
CA SER A 1222 25.39 -18.53 -30.39
C SER A 1222 26.60 -18.80 -31.28
N ARG A 1223 27.69 -19.35 -30.73
CA ARG A 1223 28.87 -19.77 -31.50
C ARG A 1223 28.53 -20.80 -32.58
N ARG A 1224 27.66 -21.77 -32.29
CA ARG A 1224 27.17 -22.76 -33.28
C ARG A 1224 26.30 -22.12 -34.37
N ARG A 1225 25.44 -21.17 -34.03
CA ARG A 1225 24.60 -20.44 -35.00
C ARG A 1225 25.45 -19.53 -35.88
N ALA A 1226 26.45 -18.85 -35.33
CA ALA A 1226 27.42 -18.05 -36.08
C ALA A 1226 28.25 -18.91 -37.05
N ALA A 1227 28.70 -20.10 -36.62
CA ALA A 1227 29.39 -21.06 -37.48
C ALA A 1227 28.49 -21.57 -38.62
N LYS A 1228 27.20 -21.87 -38.35
CA LYS A 1228 26.24 -22.25 -39.39
C LYS A 1228 25.91 -21.10 -40.36
N ARG A 1229 25.81 -19.86 -39.87
CA ARG A 1229 25.61 -18.67 -40.73
C ARG A 1229 26.81 -18.43 -41.65
N ARG A 1230 28.04 -18.61 -41.14
CA ARG A 1230 29.27 -18.57 -41.96
C ARG A 1230 29.31 -19.68 -43.01
N ALA A 1231 28.90 -20.90 -42.66
CA ALA A 1231 28.81 -22.00 -43.62
C ALA A 1231 27.75 -21.75 -44.72
N LYS A 1232 26.59 -21.19 -44.35
CA LYS A 1232 25.50 -20.88 -45.29
C LYS A 1232 25.81 -19.69 -46.22
N ALA A 1233 26.65 -18.74 -45.77
CA ALA A 1233 27.15 -17.64 -46.58
C ALA A 1233 28.21 -18.09 -47.61
N ALA A 1234 28.95 -19.16 -47.32
CA ALA A 1234 29.93 -19.73 -48.25
C ALA A 1234 29.28 -20.47 -49.44
N ASP A 1235 28.04 -20.98 -49.28
CA ASP A 1235 27.29 -21.67 -50.35
C ASP A 1235 26.53 -20.71 -51.30
N MET A 1236 26.55 -19.38 -51.06
CA MET A 1236 25.79 -18.38 -51.84
C MET A 1236 26.66 -17.38 -52.62
N ILE A 1237 27.81 -17.82 -53.16
CA ILE A 1237 28.61 -17.00 -54.08
C ILE A 1237 28.52 -17.57 -55.51
N PRO A 1238 27.87 -16.86 -56.45
CA PRO A 1238 27.97 -17.17 -57.88
C PRO A 1238 29.37 -16.85 -58.41
N GLU A 1239 29.86 -17.70 -59.32
CA GLU A 1239 31.04 -17.48 -60.15
C GLU A 1239 31.01 -16.07 -60.78
N ASN A 1240 32.18 -15.44 -60.81
CA ASN A 1240 32.54 -14.17 -61.46
C ASN A 1240 32.59 -12.93 -60.56
N ALA A 1241 33.68 -12.82 -59.81
CA ALA A 1241 34.41 -11.56 -59.67
C ALA A 1241 35.89 -11.89 -59.43
N GLU A 1242 36.68 -11.85 -60.50
CA GLU A 1242 38.14 -11.89 -60.46
C GLU A 1242 38.70 -10.68 -59.68
N THR A 1243 39.44 -11.00 -58.61
CA THR A 1243 40.77 -10.48 -58.19
C THR A 1243 41.13 -8.98 -58.27
N VAL A 1244 41.95 -8.38 -57.40
CA VAL A 1244 42.50 -8.58 -56.02
C VAL A 1244 43.43 -7.36 -55.78
N ALA A 1245 43.68 -7.05 -54.50
CA ALA A 1245 44.76 -6.21 -53.90
C ALA A 1245 44.23 -4.87 -53.33
N GLU A 1246 44.47 -4.43 -52.09
CA GLU A 1246 45.56 -4.71 -51.13
C GLU A 1246 45.09 -4.69 -49.66
N GLU A 1247 45.98 -5.14 -48.77
CA GLU A 1247 45.89 -5.44 -47.32
C GLU A 1247 45.45 -4.28 -46.39
N PRO A 1248 45.08 -4.57 -45.12
CA PRO A 1248 46.13 -4.48 -44.08
C PRO A 1248 46.06 -5.52 -42.93
N LYS A 1249 47.26 -6.05 -42.65
CA LYS A 1249 47.97 -6.14 -41.35
C LYS A 1249 47.28 -6.74 -40.12
N GLU A 1250 47.90 -7.84 -39.70
CA GLU A 1250 47.92 -8.41 -38.36
C GLU A 1250 48.13 -7.37 -37.23
N ARG A 1251 47.34 -7.50 -36.16
CA ARG A 1251 47.85 -7.33 -34.79
C ARG A 1251 47.30 -8.42 -33.89
N THR A 1252 48.23 -9.23 -33.44
CA THR A 1252 48.12 -10.28 -32.43
C THR A 1252 47.83 -9.68 -31.05
N TRP A 1253 46.86 -10.23 -30.33
CA TRP A 1253 46.73 -10.08 -28.89
C TRP A 1253 47.45 -11.24 -28.21
N ARG A 1254 48.42 -10.94 -27.34
CA ARG A 1254 48.99 -11.88 -26.36
C ARG A 1254 48.45 -11.49 -24.98
N TRP A 1255 48.17 -12.55 -24.22
CA TRP A 1255 47.64 -12.69 -22.86
C TRP A 1255 47.89 -11.54 -21.89
#